data_AF-A0AAD4M1Q7-F1
#
_entry.id   AF-A0AAD4M1Q7-F1
#
_cell.length_a   1.000
_cell.length_b   1.000
_cell.length_c   1.000
_cell.angle_alpha   90.00
_cell.angle_beta   90.00
_cell.angle_gamma   90.00
#
_symmetry.space_group_name_H-M   'P 1'
#
loop_
_entity.id
_entity.type
_entity.pdbx_description
1 polymer ?
#
loop_
_entity_poly.entity_id
_entity_poly.type
_entity_poly.pdbx_seq_one_letter_code
_entity_poly.pdbx_strand_id
1 'polypeptide(L)'
;MAHISLERSNLTDGGTIYGRRLTISCNATGTGVITLFQRWAANRESALLVLPPLEFARSYLRSFGDSPSMQCDSRFPSCCRYPIMRISSKLALTQCTPPAGQLISMIPVDQIVSLSSNAHIPGILSTFNASIGGKLHNERPTGAPCYPTDPAYDPAACDTITKNYQDDQWREDLFGNFEQINWETCTSSDACLVPPNSNTSTCGQGSVPSYSVHATSSEEVVKYVKFATTHNLRMVIKNTGHDYLGRSSGKGGFALWTHGMQGISRNEAFVPAGCPVKSQNVSTASPYDATTFTSQEAFSISVSPQDAVTIAAGAQWSTVYQYAEDNNIIIVGGDSKNVGAAGGWIQGGGHSVLSPAYGLGVDNLLQTTIVTADGVERTINQCQDPISFGKSEAIRGGGPGTWGILTSVTYKARPAVPFAWVSISSSSATVDDNYSIVQKYIEHAPVWSDLGGGSFINIFPKAVAFLGVVPNVTSVQAKQSFANVEAALPPDSSISYFDAPSFLSFFKETFAINNEIVGINFLLASRLIPRTYFETDAAGLASAIRKGQTFLGASADVQQIQILADSPAPKFQDNMTSVTPAWYDSLWHVIYTTAWENNATIEEQQELVKGIHDGAQVLRDYVPESGAYLNEADVFEPNYEVSFWSAANAARLKEIKAKYDPRNVFQVWKGIGWDGATDPKFECYSRLSPGGASSVN
;
A
#
# COMPACT_ATOMS: atom_id res chain seq x y z
N MET A 1 32.72 -2.03 -31.80
CA MET A 1 32.52 -3.29 -32.55
C MET A 1 32.61 -4.42 -31.54
N ALA A 2 31.53 -5.21 -31.33
CA ALA A 2 31.61 -6.44 -30.56
C ALA A 2 32.04 -7.56 -31.52
N HIS A 3 33.15 -8.24 -31.24
CA HIS A 3 33.51 -9.44 -31.99
C HIS A 3 32.65 -10.60 -31.50
N ILE A 4 31.74 -11.06 -32.35
CA ILE A 4 31.02 -12.33 -32.17
C ILE A 4 31.83 -13.39 -32.90
N SER A 5 32.39 -14.36 -32.17
CA SER A 5 32.97 -15.55 -32.79
C SER A 5 31.99 -16.72 -32.72
N LEU A 6 31.92 -17.45 -33.82
CA LEU A 6 31.10 -18.64 -34.01
C LEU A 6 32.03 -19.82 -34.23
N GLU A 7 32.15 -20.70 -33.24
CA GLU A 7 32.90 -21.96 -33.39
C GLU A 7 31.96 -23.15 -33.51
N ARG A 8 32.25 -24.01 -34.49
CA ARG A 8 31.60 -25.31 -34.69
C ARG A 8 32.54 -26.41 -34.26
N SER A 9 32.08 -27.27 -33.36
CA SER A 9 32.80 -28.50 -33.01
C SER A 9 31.92 -29.73 -33.22
N ASN A 10 32.54 -30.81 -33.68
CA ASN A 10 31.88 -32.12 -33.80
C ASN A 10 31.93 -32.80 -32.43
N LEU A 11 30.80 -33.35 -32.00
CA LEU A 11 30.75 -34.26 -30.86
C LEU A 11 31.07 -35.67 -31.39
N THR A 12 32.24 -36.19 -31.04
CA THR A 12 32.71 -37.51 -31.45
C THR A 12 32.87 -38.43 -30.25
N ASP A 13 32.47 -39.69 -30.41
CA ASP A 13 32.79 -40.79 -29.49
C ASP A 13 33.23 -41.98 -30.35
N GLY A 14 34.37 -42.57 -30.00
CA GLY A 14 35.01 -43.63 -30.81
C GLY A 14 35.29 -43.26 -32.27
N GLY A 15 35.47 -41.96 -32.60
CA GLY A 15 35.68 -41.49 -33.97
C GLY A 15 34.41 -41.31 -34.81
N THR A 16 33.22 -41.60 -34.27
CA THR A 16 31.94 -41.38 -34.96
C THR A 16 31.31 -40.06 -34.50
N ILE A 17 30.97 -39.18 -35.45
CA ILE A 17 30.31 -37.89 -35.16
C ILE A 17 28.82 -38.13 -34.95
N TYR A 18 28.30 -37.87 -33.75
CA TYR A 18 26.87 -38.03 -33.42
C TYR A 18 26.15 -36.69 -33.19
N GLY A 19 26.84 -35.56 -33.28
CA GLY A 19 26.23 -34.24 -33.20
C GLY A 19 27.20 -33.12 -33.51
N ARG A 20 26.66 -31.91 -33.75
CA ARG A 20 27.45 -30.68 -33.89
C ARG A 20 27.04 -29.70 -32.81
N ARG A 21 28.04 -29.14 -32.10
CA ARG A 21 27.85 -28.08 -31.11
C ARG A 21 28.19 -26.74 -31.76
N LEU A 22 27.33 -25.75 -31.54
CA LEU A 22 27.56 -24.37 -31.93
C LEU A 22 27.78 -23.57 -30.65
N THR A 23 28.92 -22.87 -30.53
CA THR A 23 29.22 -22.00 -29.40
C THR A 23 29.31 -20.56 -29.89
N ILE A 24 28.59 -19.66 -29.24
CA ILE A 24 28.61 -18.22 -29.51
C ILE A 24 29.21 -17.53 -28.30
N SER A 25 30.32 -16.82 -28.51
CA SER A 25 31.02 -16.09 -27.45
C SER A 25 30.97 -14.59 -27.73
N CYS A 26 30.56 -13.81 -26.74
CA CYS A 26 30.64 -12.35 -26.74
C CYS A 26 31.66 -11.92 -25.69
N ASN A 27 32.73 -11.26 -26.10
CA ASN A 27 33.69 -10.66 -25.18
C ASN A 27 33.60 -9.14 -25.30
N ALA A 28 33.28 -8.45 -24.21
CA ALA A 28 33.20 -6.99 -24.16
C ALA A 28 33.99 -6.48 -22.95
N THR A 29 35.09 -5.78 -23.22
CA THR A 29 35.81 -4.98 -22.22
C THR A 29 35.70 -3.51 -22.61
N GLY A 30 35.28 -2.66 -21.66
CA GLY A 30 35.41 -1.19 -21.77
C GLY A 30 34.12 -0.38 -21.90
N THR A 31 34.16 0.81 -21.29
CA THR A 31 33.12 1.84 -21.07
C THR A 31 32.54 2.51 -22.33
N GLY A 32 32.91 2.09 -23.54
CA GLY A 32 32.48 2.72 -24.79
C GLY A 32 31.11 2.27 -25.35
N VAL A 33 30.38 1.38 -24.66
CA VAL A 33 29.14 0.75 -25.18
C VAL A 33 27.87 1.56 -24.86
N ILE A 34 27.89 2.37 -23.81
CA ILE A 34 26.69 3.12 -23.34
C ILE A 34 26.22 4.13 -24.39
N THR A 35 27.14 4.80 -25.09
CA THR A 35 26.81 5.85 -26.06
C THR A 35 26.29 5.33 -27.41
N LEU A 36 26.62 4.09 -27.77
CA LEU A 36 26.21 3.47 -29.05
C LEU A 36 24.86 2.74 -28.95
N PHE A 37 24.54 2.16 -27.78
CA PHE A 37 23.23 1.53 -27.55
C PHE A 37 22.09 2.57 -27.48
N GLN A 38 22.35 3.75 -26.90
CA GLN A 38 21.38 4.85 -26.85
C GLN A 38 21.04 5.41 -28.24
N ARG A 39 22.01 5.46 -29.17
CA ARG A 39 21.77 5.92 -30.55
C ARG A 39 21.06 4.87 -31.42
N TRP A 40 21.23 3.58 -31.13
CA TRP A 40 20.57 2.51 -31.90
C TRP A 40 19.09 2.34 -31.52
N ALA A 41 18.75 2.47 -30.23
CA ALA A 41 17.38 2.37 -29.74
C ALA A 41 16.49 3.58 -30.13
N ALA A 42 17.08 4.77 -30.30
CA ALA A 42 16.36 5.99 -30.67
C ALA A 42 15.85 6.04 -32.12
N ASN A 43 16.31 5.16 -33.02
CA ASN A 43 16.09 5.30 -34.46
C ASN A 43 15.20 4.21 -35.11
N ARG A 44 14.48 3.38 -34.35
CA ARG A 44 13.50 2.44 -34.94
C ARG A 44 12.22 2.36 -34.12
N GLU A 45 11.25 3.19 -34.49
CA GLU A 45 9.83 2.83 -34.39
C GLU A 45 9.59 1.65 -35.33
N SER A 46 9.41 0.43 -34.82
CA SER A 46 8.59 -0.67 -35.39
C SER A 46 9.09 -2.06 -34.95
N ALA A 47 8.13 -2.85 -34.46
CA ALA A 47 8.10 -4.32 -34.39
C ALA A 47 9.08 -5.04 -33.43
N LEU A 48 8.68 -5.15 -32.16
CA LEU A 48 9.12 -6.25 -31.29
C LEU A 48 8.19 -7.46 -31.54
N LEU A 49 8.57 -8.34 -32.47
CA LEU A 49 7.83 -9.58 -32.74
C LEU A 49 8.26 -10.64 -31.71
N VAL A 50 7.50 -10.76 -30.63
CA VAL A 50 7.65 -11.87 -29.66
C VAL A 50 6.86 -13.06 -30.21
N LEU A 51 7.54 -14.01 -30.85
CA LEU A 51 6.99 -15.36 -31.06
C LEU A 51 7.63 -16.31 -30.04
N PRO A 52 6.85 -17.22 -29.42
CA PRO A 52 7.38 -18.18 -28.46
C PRO A 52 8.37 -19.16 -29.13
N PRO A 53 9.38 -19.68 -28.39
CA PRO A 53 10.54 -20.38 -28.96
C PRO A 53 10.24 -21.63 -29.81
N LEU A 54 9.07 -22.24 -29.62
CA LEU A 54 8.63 -23.43 -30.36
C LEU A 54 8.17 -23.13 -31.80
N GLU A 55 7.67 -21.91 -32.08
CA GLU A 55 7.23 -21.55 -33.43
C GLU A 55 8.39 -21.10 -34.32
N PHE A 56 9.43 -20.45 -33.76
CA PHE A 56 10.62 -20.09 -34.52
C PHE A 56 11.39 -21.33 -34.98
N ALA A 57 11.52 -22.35 -34.13
CA ALA A 57 12.13 -23.64 -34.49
C ALA A 57 11.32 -24.38 -35.57
N ARG A 58 9.99 -24.32 -35.54
CA ARG A 58 9.11 -24.91 -36.57
C ARG A 58 9.16 -24.15 -37.90
N SER A 59 9.32 -22.82 -37.86
CA SER A 59 9.46 -21.97 -39.05
C SER A 59 10.82 -22.17 -39.73
N TYR A 60 11.90 -22.28 -38.94
CA TYR A 60 13.26 -22.46 -39.45
C TYR A 60 13.53 -23.86 -40.03
N LEU A 61 12.81 -24.90 -39.58
CA LEU A 61 12.94 -26.26 -40.13
C LEU A 61 12.09 -26.50 -41.39
N ARG A 62 11.11 -25.63 -41.70
CA ARG A 62 10.33 -25.72 -42.95
C ARG A 62 11.05 -25.11 -44.16
N SER A 63 12.09 -24.30 -43.96
CA SER A 63 12.82 -23.61 -45.02
C SER A 63 13.94 -24.43 -45.67
N PHE A 64 14.28 -25.60 -45.11
CA PHE A 64 15.22 -26.56 -45.69
C PHE A 64 14.48 -27.87 -45.95
N GLY A 65 14.01 -28.06 -47.19
CA GLY A 65 13.06 -29.08 -47.61
C GLY A 65 13.53 -30.55 -47.53
N ASP A 66 13.86 -31.05 -46.35
CA ASP A 66 14.08 -32.47 -46.08
C ASP A 66 12.89 -33.04 -45.32
N SER A 67 12.00 -33.74 -46.03
CA SER A 67 11.01 -34.62 -45.40
C SER A 67 11.66 -35.97 -45.07
N PRO A 68 11.57 -36.49 -43.84
CA PRO A 68 12.06 -37.83 -43.55
C PRO A 68 11.10 -38.86 -44.15
N SER A 69 11.59 -39.71 -45.05
CA SER A 69 10.83 -40.83 -45.61
C SER A 69 10.68 -41.96 -44.59
N MET A 70 9.48 -42.54 -44.54
CA MET A 70 9.11 -43.64 -43.65
C MET A 70 9.79 -44.94 -44.12
N GLN A 71 10.62 -45.57 -43.28
CA GLN A 71 11.15 -46.92 -43.55
C GLN A 71 10.35 -47.95 -42.75
N CYS A 72 9.73 -48.90 -43.46
CA CYS A 72 9.02 -50.03 -42.85
C CYS A 72 9.74 -51.34 -43.23
N ASP A 73 9.81 -52.28 -42.28
CA ASP A 73 10.37 -53.62 -42.48
C ASP A 73 9.37 -54.51 -43.22
N SER A 74 9.78 -55.09 -44.34
CA SER A 74 8.97 -55.95 -45.21
C SER A 74 8.41 -57.23 -44.58
N ARG A 75 8.82 -57.60 -43.35
CA ARG A 75 8.35 -58.82 -42.68
C ARG A 75 7.29 -58.61 -41.60
N PHE A 76 7.00 -57.36 -41.17
CA PHE A 76 5.96 -57.07 -40.17
C PHE A 76 5.28 -55.70 -40.44
N PRO A 77 4.10 -55.67 -41.12
CA PRO A 77 3.48 -54.43 -41.60
C PRO A 77 2.93 -53.46 -40.53
N SER A 78 2.85 -53.86 -39.26
CA SER A 78 2.23 -53.07 -38.19
C SER A 78 3.23 -52.30 -37.31
N CYS A 79 4.50 -52.22 -37.69
CA CYS A 79 5.54 -51.51 -36.94
C CYS A 79 6.35 -50.58 -37.86
N CYS A 80 5.77 -49.43 -38.22
CA CYS A 80 6.55 -48.31 -38.78
C CYS A 80 6.93 -47.36 -37.63
N ARG A 81 8.21 -47.03 -37.49
CA ARG A 81 8.71 -46.06 -36.50
C ARG A 81 9.15 -44.79 -37.19
N TYR A 82 8.68 -43.64 -36.70
CA TYR A 82 9.35 -42.37 -36.96
C TYR A 82 10.63 -42.29 -36.12
N PRO A 83 11.76 -41.81 -36.66
CA PRO A 83 12.93 -41.52 -35.84
C PRO A 83 12.57 -40.38 -34.87
N ILE A 84 12.41 -40.71 -33.58
CA ILE A 84 12.26 -39.72 -32.52
C ILE A 84 13.61 -39.03 -32.35
N MET A 85 13.72 -37.79 -32.83
CA MET A 85 14.83 -36.91 -32.47
C MET A 85 14.68 -36.57 -30.98
N ARG A 86 15.46 -37.22 -30.12
CA ARG A 86 15.56 -36.83 -28.70
C ARG A 86 16.25 -35.47 -28.62
N ILE A 87 15.48 -34.40 -28.41
CA ILE A 87 16.03 -33.13 -27.95
C ILE A 87 16.34 -33.29 -26.46
N SER A 88 17.60 -33.56 -26.15
CA SER A 88 18.15 -33.40 -24.80
C SER A 88 17.99 -31.94 -24.40
N SER A 89 17.18 -31.67 -23.37
CA SER A 89 16.99 -30.35 -22.77
C SER A 89 18.22 -29.94 -21.95
N LYS A 90 19.33 -29.69 -22.64
CA LYS A 90 20.47 -28.90 -22.15
C LYS A 90 20.90 -27.91 -23.22
N LEU A 91 19.97 -27.10 -23.72
CA LEU A 91 20.32 -25.77 -24.21
C LEU A 91 20.42 -24.87 -22.98
N ALA A 92 21.66 -24.62 -22.52
CA ALA A 92 21.94 -23.45 -21.72
C ALA A 92 21.75 -22.24 -22.65
N LEU A 93 20.53 -21.73 -22.72
CA LEU A 93 20.31 -20.34 -23.10
C LEU A 93 20.89 -19.50 -21.97
N THR A 94 22.13 -19.06 -22.13
CA THR A 94 22.57 -17.82 -21.50
C THR A 94 21.69 -16.72 -22.09
N GLN A 95 20.50 -16.54 -21.51
CA GLN A 95 19.84 -15.25 -21.56
C GLN A 95 20.89 -14.25 -21.07
N CYS A 96 21.14 -13.19 -21.85
CA CYS A 96 21.64 -11.96 -21.28
C CYS A 96 20.51 -11.33 -20.44
N THR A 97 20.02 -12.05 -19.43
CA THR A 97 19.44 -11.44 -18.25
C THR A 97 20.62 -10.84 -17.50
N PRO A 98 20.56 -9.55 -17.09
CA PRO A 98 21.52 -9.07 -16.11
C PRO A 98 21.46 -10.03 -14.90
N PRO A 99 22.59 -10.33 -14.26
CA PRO A 99 22.58 -11.12 -13.03
C PRO A 99 21.54 -10.50 -12.09
N ALA A 100 20.62 -11.32 -11.57
CA ALA A 100 19.82 -10.92 -10.41
C ALA A 100 20.83 -10.44 -9.35
N GLY A 101 20.79 -9.15 -9.01
CA GLY A 101 21.73 -8.52 -8.08
C GLY A 101 22.69 -7.47 -8.65
N GLN A 102 22.61 -7.08 -9.92
CA GLN A 102 23.25 -5.82 -10.33
C GLN A 102 22.31 -4.63 -10.02
N LEU A 103 22.59 -3.92 -8.93
CA LEU A 103 22.02 -2.63 -8.57
C LEU A 103 22.23 -1.64 -9.73
N ILE A 104 21.27 -1.54 -10.65
CA ILE A 104 21.16 -0.36 -11.50
C ILE A 104 20.45 0.67 -10.63
N SER A 105 21.23 1.47 -9.90
CA SER A 105 20.71 2.53 -9.05
C SER A 105 19.67 3.36 -9.82
N MET A 106 18.47 3.52 -9.26
CA MET A 106 17.44 4.40 -9.84
C MET A 106 18.00 5.82 -9.89
N ILE A 107 17.74 6.50 -11.01
CA ILE A 107 18.31 7.82 -11.26
C ILE A 107 17.31 8.87 -10.74
N PRO A 108 17.73 9.78 -9.84
CA PRO A 108 16.94 10.95 -9.50
C PRO A 108 16.58 11.73 -10.77
N VAL A 109 15.33 12.18 -10.90
CA VAL A 109 14.88 12.88 -12.12
C VAL A 109 15.74 14.12 -12.42
N ASP A 110 16.23 14.79 -11.37
CA ASP A 110 17.10 15.96 -11.47
C ASP A 110 18.45 15.64 -12.14
N GLN A 111 18.93 14.40 -12.03
CA GLN A 111 20.13 13.96 -12.76
C GLN A 111 19.87 13.82 -14.26
N ILE A 112 18.67 13.41 -14.69
CA ILE A 112 18.30 13.42 -16.13
C ILE A 112 18.23 14.86 -16.66
N VAL A 113 17.75 15.79 -15.84
CA VAL A 113 17.68 17.23 -16.20
C VAL A 113 19.07 17.84 -16.33
N SER A 114 19.99 17.49 -15.42
CA SER A 114 21.38 17.98 -15.43
C SER A 114 22.25 17.47 -16.59
N LEU A 115 21.88 16.32 -17.19
CA LEU A 115 22.61 15.72 -18.31
C LEU A 115 22.22 16.32 -19.68
N SER A 116 21.24 17.21 -19.75
CA SER A 116 20.96 18.01 -20.94
C SER A 116 21.57 19.40 -20.78
N SER A 117 22.65 19.67 -21.50
CA SER A 117 23.18 21.02 -21.67
C SER A 117 22.24 21.84 -22.56
N ASN A 118 21.13 22.36 -22.02
CA ASN A 118 20.45 23.58 -22.47
C ASN A 118 19.22 23.90 -21.60
N ALA A 119 18.97 25.19 -21.41
CA ALA A 119 18.03 25.81 -20.47
C ALA A 119 16.52 25.62 -20.77
N HIS A 120 16.10 24.48 -21.30
CA HIS A 120 14.70 24.09 -21.42
C HIS A 120 14.59 22.64 -20.97
N ILE A 121 13.50 22.30 -20.26
CA ILE A 121 13.11 20.93 -19.91
C ILE A 121 13.64 19.95 -20.97
N PRO A 122 14.53 18.99 -20.63
CA PRO A 122 15.16 18.13 -21.61
C PRO A 122 14.11 17.59 -22.57
N GLY A 123 14.35 17.63 -23.90
CA GLY A 123 13.31 17.40 -24.91
C GLY A 123 12.46 16.12 -24.72
N ILE A 124 13.00 15.13 -24.00
CA ILE A 124 12.30 13.92 -23.60
C ILE A 124 11.15 14.16 -22.60
N LEU A 125 11.32 15.04 -21.60
CA LEU A 125 10.26 15.41 -20.66
C LEU A 125 9.20 16.29 -21.32
N SER A 126 9.58 17.16 -22.26
CA SER A 126 8.63 17.95 -23.06
C SER A 126 7.74 17.06 -23.94
N THR A 127 8.35 16.08 -24.63
CA THR A 127 7.61 15.10 -25.44
C THR A 127 6.67 14.25 -24.58
N PHE A 128 7.16 13.80 -23.42
CA PHE A 128 6.33 13.07 -22.47
C PHE A 128 5.16 13.92 -21.97
N ASN A 129 5.42 15.17 -21.59
CA ASN A 129 4.38 16.10 -21.12
C ASN A 129 3.27 16.29 -22.16
N ALA A 130 3.64 16.48 -23.44
CA ALA A 130 2.67 16.55 -24.53
C ALA A 130 1.83 15.26 -24.65
N SER A 131 2.44 14.09 -24.45
CA SER A 131 1.74 12.80 -24.52
C SER A 131 0.69 12.58 -23.42
N ILE A 132 0.83 13.28 -22.28
CA ILE A 132 -0.11 13.25 -21.15
C ILE A 132 -0.93 14.55 -21.05
N GLY A 133 -1.01 15.33 -22.13
CA GLY A 133 -1.87 16.50 -22.21
C GLY A 133 -1.42 17.69 -21.36
N GLY A 134 -0.11 17.85 -21.11
CA GLY A 134 0.42 19.00 -20.37
C GLY A 134 0.42 18.86 -18.85
N LYS A 135 0.21 17.64 -18.33
CA LYS A 135 0.03 17.34 -16.90
C LYS A 135 1.32 16.98 -16.15
N LEU A 136 2.49 17.30 -16.71
CA LEU A 136 3.77 17.21 -16.01
C LEU A 136 4.04 18.54 -15.29
N HIS A 137 4.30 18.47 -14.00
CA HIS A 137 4.55 19.63 -13.14
C HIS A 137 5.99 19.57 -12.60
N ASN A 138 6.62 20.74 -12.51
CA ASN A 138 7.87 20.94 -11.77
C ASN A 138 7.48 21.41 -10.36
N GLU A 139 7.72 20.56 -9.38
CA GLU A 139 7.13 20.68 -8.06
C GLU A 139 8.11 21.33 -7.09
N ARG A 140 7.59 22.27 -6.29
CA ARG A 140 8.33 22.91 -5.21
C ARG A 140 7.56 22.77 -3.90
N PRO A 141 8.26 22.75 -2.74
CA PRO A 141 7.58 22.77 -1.46
C PRO A 141 6.66 23.98 -1.33
N THR A 142 5.47 23.74 -0.78
CA THR A 142 4.43 24.77 -0.62
C THR A 142 4.90 25.97 0.19
N GLY A 143 5.85 25.77 1.11
CA GLY A 143 6.43 26.84 1.93
C GLY A 143 7.30 27.84 1.19
N ALA A 144 7.69 27.61 -0.08
CA ALA A 144 8.66 28.47 -0.79
C ALA A 144 8.33 29.98 -0.76
N PRO A 145 7.06 30.42 -0.92
CA PRO A 145 6.72 31.84 -0.82
C PRO A 145 6.95 32.49 0.55
N CYS A 146 7.14 31.69 1.60
CA CYS A 146 7.43 32.18 2.96
C CYS A 146 8.90 32.53 3.20
N TYR A 147 9.81 32.22 2.28
CA TYR A 147 11.25 32.36 2.50
C TYR A 147 11.80 33.61 1.79
N PRO A 148 12.25 34.66 2.50
CA PRO A 148 12.79 35.89 1.88
C PRO A 148 14.01 35.66 0.97
N THR A 149 14.70 34.53 1.13
CA THR A 149 15.84 34.13 0.31
C THR A 149 15.45 33.41 -0.98
N ASP A 150 14.19 32.97 -1.12
CA ASP A 150 13.72 32.20 -2.28
C ASP A 150 13.22 33.15 -3.39
N PRO A 151 13.48 32.84 -4.67
CA PRO A 151 12.91 33.60 -5.78
C PRO A 151 11.37 33.65 -5.81
N ALA A 152 10.69 32.70 -5.16
CA ALA A 152 9.24 32.65 -5.06
C ALA A 152 8.67 33.48 -3.88
N TYR A 153 9.50 34.21 -3.12
CA TYR A 153 9.06 34.97 -1.95
C TYR A 153 7.88 35.90 -2.26
N ASP A 154 6.78 35.67 -1.56
CA ASP A 154 5.57 36.50 -1.63
C ASP A 154 4.91 36.48 -0.24
N PRO A 155 4.97 37.58 0.52
CA PRO A 155 4.42 37.63 1.87
C PRO A 155 2.90 37.43 1.91
N ALA A 156 2.15 37.85 0.88
CA ALA A 156 0.70 37.66 0.85
C ALA A 156 0.34 36.19 0.57
N ALA A 157 1.11 35.52 -0.29
CA ALA A 157 0.99 34.08 -0.46
C ALA A 157 1.38 33.33 0.83
N CYS A 158 2.44 33.77 1.51
CA CYS A 158 2.84 33.18 2.78
C CYS A 158 1.78 33.31 3.88
N ASP A 159 1.11 34.46 3.99
CA ASP A 159 0.01 34.65 4.94
C ASP A 159 -1.14 33.67 4.65
N THR A 160 -1.43 33.42 3.38
CA THR A 160 -2.45 32.45 2.96
C THR A 160 -2.04 31.02 3.31
N ILE A 161 -0.77 30.65 3.05
CA ILE A 161 -0.23 29.33 3.40
C ILE A 161 -0.28 29.13 4.92
N THR A 162 0.20 30.10 5.69
CA THR A 162 0.23 30.04 7.17
C THR A 162 -1.17 29.85 7.75
N LYS A 163 -2.17 30.55 7.21
CA LYS A 163 -3.56 30.45 7.67
C LYS A 163 -4.18 29.07 7.44
N ASN A 164 -3.86 28.41 6.33
CA ASN A 164 -4.43 27.11 5.96
C ASN A 164 -3.49 25.93 6.28
N TYR A 165 -2.35 26.19 6.95
CA TYR A 165 -1.30 25.18 7.08
C TYR A 165 -1.75 23.92 7.83
N GLN A 166 -2.74 24.05 8.73
CA GLN A 166 -3.35 22.96 9.49
C GLN A 166 -4.76 22.59 8.98
N ASP A 167 -5.10 22.97 7.74
CA ASP A 167 -6.33 22.54 7.07
C ASP A 167 -6.04 21.34 6.18
N ASP A 168 -6.58 20.18 6.56
CA ASP A 168 -6.38 18.89 5.89
C ASP A 168 -6.78 18.91 4.41
N GLN A 169 -7.97 19.42 4.08
CA GLN A 169 -8.43 19.50 2.69
C GLN A 169 -7.50 20.39 1.85
N TRP A 170 -7.15 21.58 2.36
CA TRP A 170 -6.23 22.48 1.67
C TRP A 170 -4.85 21.84 1.47
N ARG A 171 -4.37 21.07 2.45
CA ARG A 171 -3.10 20.35 2.31
C ARG A 171 -3.18 19.30 1.20
N GLU A 172 -4.19 18.46 1.20
CA GLU A 172 -4.31 17.38 0.23
C GLU A 172 -4.51 17.86 -1.21
N ASP A 173 -5.19 18.99 -1.41
CA ASP A 173 -5.43 19.62 -2.71
C ASP A 173 -4.15 20.23 -3.33
N LEU A 174 -3.03 20.18 -2.62
CA LEU A 174 -1.72 20.66 -3.07
C LEU A 174 -0.70 19.52 -3.12
N PHE A 175 -0.10 19.29 -4.28
CA PHE A 175 0.86 18.20 -4.46
C PHE A 175 2.06 18.30 -3.48
N GLY A 176 2.59 19.51 -3.26
CA GLY A 176 3.76 19.75 -2.41
C GLY A 176 3.54 19.54 -0.91
N ASN A 177 2.30 19.33 -0.47
CA ASN A 177 1.93 19.13 0.93
C ASN A 177 1.74 17.66 1.26
N PHE A 178 2.04 17.28 2.49
CA PHE A 178 1.71 16.00 3.10
C PHE A 178 1.00 16.30 4.40
N GLU A 179 0.22 15.36 4.92
CA GLU A 179 -0.47 15.62 6.18
C GLU A 179 0.51 15.85 7.32
N GLN A 180 1.59 15.08 7.34
CA GLN A 180 2.67 15.21 8.30
C GLN A 180 3.92 15.79 7.65
N ILE A 181 4.36 16.95 8.13
CA ILE A 181 5.40 17.78 7.47
C ILE A 181 6.82 17.20 7.65
N ASN A 182 6.99 16.21 8.53
CA ASN A 182 8.22 15.43 8.55
C ASN A 182 8.43 14.66 7.22
N TRP A 183 7.37 14.46 6.42
CA TRP A 183 7.45 13.88 5.07
C TRP A 183 7.56 14.90 3.94
N GLU A 184 7.71 16.19 4.29
CA GLU A 184 8.15 17.26 3.40
C GLU A 184 9.64 17.58 3.58
N THR A 185 10.22 17.11 4.68
CA THR A 185 11.59 17.45 5.10
C THR A 185 12.53 16.26 4.96
N CYS A 186 13.81 16.53 4.68
CA CYS A 186 14.84 15.50 4.55
C CYS A 186 15.99 15.67 5.55
N THR A 187 16.39 16.91 5.85
CA THR A 187 17.30 17.28 6.95
C THR A 187 16.85 18.63 7.53
N SER A 188 17.49 19.11 8.60
CA SER A 188 17.23 20.46 9.12
C SER A 188 17.59 21.58 8.13
N SER A 189 18.52 21.34 7.20
CA SER A 189 18.93 22.28 6.16
C SER A 189 18.26 22.03 4.80
N ASP A 190 17.66 20.86 4.60
CA ASP A 190 16.91 20.47 3.41
C ASP A 190 15.43 20.29 3.78
N ALA A 191 14.80 21.45 4.02
CA ALA A 191 13.43 21.60 4.50
C ALA A 191 12.85 22.95 4.04
N CYS A 192 11.53 23.05 4.00
CA CYS A 192 10.81 24.27 3.67
C CYS A 192 9.59 24.46 4.58
N LEU A 193 9.86 24.54 5.89
CA LEU A 193 8.87 24.64 6.96
C LEU A 193 8.19 26.01 6.98
N VAL A 194 6.93 26.03 7.42
CA VAL A 194 6.15 27.25 7.64
C VAL A 194 5.76 27.35 9.12
N PRO A 195 6.07 28.47 9.81
CA PRO A 195 6.96 29.55 9.36
C PRO A 195 8.42 29.09 9.22
N PRO A 196 9.27 29.82 8.46
CA PRO A 196 10.71 29.54 8.42
C PRO A 196 11.34 29.68 9.81
N ASN A 197 12.30 28.81 10.13
CA ASN A 197 13.04 28.87 11.41
C ASN A 197 13.79 30.19 11.63
N SER A 198 14.20 30.87 10.55
CA SER A 198 14.75 32.22 10.59
C SER A 198 14.60 32.93 9.24
N ASN A 199 14.66 34.26 9.23
CA ASN A 199 14.60 35.07 8.00
C ASN A 199 15.78 34.86 7.03
N THR A 200 16.84 34.16 7.46
CA THR A 200 18.00 33.82 6.64
C THR A 200 18.01 32.34 6.24
N SER A 201 17.00 31.57 6.65
CA SER A 201 16.84 30.17 6.25
C SER A 201 16.57 30.11 4.75
N THR A 202 17.00 29.04 4.10
CA THR A 202 16.70 28.75 2.70
C THR A 202 15.62 27.68 2.61
N CYS A 203 14.71 27.78 1.63
CA CYS A 203 13.75 26.72 1.32
C CYS A 203 14.45 25.61 0.53
N GLY A 204 14.69 24.46 1.17
CA GLY A 204 15.18 23.24 0.52
C GLY A 204 14.03 22.41 -0.07
N GLN A 205 14.33 21.53 -1.03
CA GLN A 205 13.32 20.65 -1.64
C GLN A 205 12.79 19.60 -0.64
N GLY A 206 13.65 19.18 0.29
CA GLY A 206 13.33 18.14 1.26
C GLY A 206 12.98 16.82 0.59
N SER A 207 11.90 16.20 1.03
CA SER A 207 11.40 14.93 0.49
C SER A 207 10.25 15.10 -0.50
N VAL A 208 9.86 16.34 -0.83
CA VAL A 208 8.89 16.62 -1.89
C VAL A 208 9.47 16.21 -3.26
N PRO A 209 8.82 15.31 -4.02
CA PRO A 209 9.29 14.92 -5.34
C PRO A 209 9.48 16.12 -6.28
N SER A 210 10.53 16.13 -7.10
CA SER A 210 10.89 17.29 -7.94
C SER A 210 9.97 17.47 -9.16
N TYR A 211 9.37 16.38 -9.63
CA TYR A 211 8.39 16.39 -10.72
C TYR A 211 7.21 15.51 -10.36
N SER A 212 6.04 15.85 -10.87
CA SER A 212 4.85 15.01 -10.73
C SER A 212 4.00 14.97 -12.01
N VAL A 213 3.24 13.89 -12.18
CA VAL A 213 2.15 13.78 -13.16
C VAL A 213 0.82 13.85 -12.43
N HIS A 214 0.00 14.84 -12.75
CA HIS A 214 -1.35 15.00 -12.15
C HIS A 214 -2.35 14.19 -12.97
N ALA A 215 -2.53 12.91 -12.63
CA ALA A 215 -3.33 11.99 -13.43
C ALA A 215 -4.84 12.17 -13.18
N THR A 216 -5.62 12.11 -14.25
CA THR A 216 -7.11 12.07 -14.20
C THR A 216 -7.67 10.86 -14.94
N SER A 217 -6.81 9.98 -15.47
CA SER A 217 -7.21 8.79 -16.23
C SER A 217 -6.18 7.68 -16.11
N SER A 218 -6.59 6.42 -16.33
CA SER A 218 -5.66 5.28 -16.35
C SER A 218 -4.66 5.32 -17.50
N GLU A 219 -5.00 5.94 -18.63
CA GLU A 219 -4.09 6.07 -19.77
C GLU A 219 -2.85 6.89 -19.40
N GLU A 220 -3.02 7.94 -18.61
CA GLU A 220 -1.91 8.77 -18.10
C GLU A 220 -1.04 7.99 -17.13
N VAL A 221 -1.65 7.16 -16.27
CA VAL A 221 -0.91 6.25 -15.38
C VAL A 221 -0.08 5.26 -16.18
N VAL A 222 -0.64 4.66 -17.24
CA VAL A 222 0.09 3.77 -18.16
C VAL A 222 1.28 4.48 -18.80
N LYS A 223 1.08 5.70 -19.31
CA LYS A 223 2.17 6.49 -19.93
C LYS A 223 3.25 6.83 -18.90
N TYR A 224 2.88 7.24 -17.70
CA TYR A 224 3.82 7.50 -16.61
C TYR A 224 4.67 6.29 -16.26
N VAL A 225 4.05 5.12 -16.03
CA VAL A 225 4.81 3.91 -15.65
C VAL A 225 5.77 3.51 -16.77
N LYS A 226 5.32 3.54 -18.03
CA LYS A 226 6.20 3.24 -19.18
C LYS A 226 7.36 4.22 -19.27
N PHE A 227 7.12 5.51 -19.09
CA PHE A 227 8.15 6.53 -19.14
C PHE A 227 9.17 6.34 -18.01
N ALA A 228 8.69 6.27 -16.77
CA ALA A 228 9.54 6.14 -15.60
C ALA A 228 10.37 4.85 -15.62
N THR A 229 9.79 3.74 -16.05
CA THR A 229 10.52 2.47 -16.18
C THR A 229 11.51 2.43 -17.33
N THR A 230 11.24 3.15 -18.43
CA THR A 230 12.16 3.28 -19.58
C THR A 230 13.38 4.11 -19.22
N HIS A 231 13.19 5.13 -18.37
CA HIS A 231 14.23 6.07 -17.95
C HIS A 231 14.84 5.78 -16.58
N ASN A 232 14.47 4.65 -15.95
CA ASN A 232 14.96 4.23 -14.64
C ASN A 232 14.78 5.32 -13.56
N LEU A 233 13.63 6.00 -13.60
CA LEU A 233 13.28 7.05 -12.65
C LEU A 233 12.77 6.45 -11.35
N ARG A 234 13.16 7.06 -10.22
CA ARG A 234 12.57 6.76 -8.90
C ARG A 234 11.09 7.14 -8.92
N MET A 235 10.20 6.16 -8.96
CA MET A 235 8.76 6.41 -8.88
C MET A 235 8.35 6.76 -7.45
N VAL A 236 7.45 7.73 -7.32
CA VAL A 236 6.76 8.06 -6.08
C VAL A 236 5.28 8.14 -6.39
N ILE A 237 4.42 7.52 -5.58
CA ILE A 237 2.98 7.49 -5.84
C ILE A 237 2.30 8.22 -4.70
N LYS A 238 1.64 9.32 -5.02
CA LYS A 238 0.85 10.09 -4.05
C LYS A 238 -0.62 9.97 -4.41
N ASN A 239 -1.44 9.66 -3.42
CA ASN A 239 -2.88 9.90 -3.48
C ASN A 239 -3.19 11.21 -2.76
N THR A 240 -3.39 11.16 -1.45
CA THR A 240 -3.72 12.33 -0.63
C THR A 240 -2.51 12.92 0.08
N GLY A 241 -1.54 12.08 0.46
CA GLY A 241 -0.38 12.51 1.27
C GLY A 241 -0.50 12.16 2.77
N HIS A 242 -1.48 11.33 3.12
CA HIS A 242 -1.82 10.84 4.47
C HIS A 242 -0.81 9.87 5.09
N ASP A 243 0.17 9.37 4.33
CA ASP A 243 0.98 8.23 4.75
C ASP A 243 1.88 8.54 5.97
N TYR A 244 1.61 7.90 7.11
CA TYR A 244 2.39 8.07 8.34
C TYR A 244 3.84 7.57 8.25
N LEU A 245 4.18 6.78 7.23
CA LEU A 245 5.51 6.23 7.01
C LEU A 245 6.27 6.94 5.87
N GLY A 246 5.74 8.02 5.29
CA GLY A 246 6.43 8.79 4.25
C GLY A 246 6.57 8.08 2.90
N ARG A 247 5.79 7.03 2.64
CA ARG A 247 5.87 6.19 1.43
C ARG A 247 5.33 6.88 0.18
N SER A 248 4.57 7.96 0.34
CA SER A 248 4.09 8.82 -0.75
C SER A 248 5.01 10.03 -1.04
N SER A 249 6.10 10.20 -0.29
CA SER A 249 7.12 11.21 -0.55
C SER A 249 8.43 10.57 -0.99
N GLY A 250 9.37 11.37 -1.49
CA GLY A 250 10.66 10.86 -1.93
C GLY A 250 11.51 11.90 -2.63
N LYS A 251 12.63 12.25 -2.01
CA LYS A 251 13.63 13.17 -2.56
C LYS A 251 14.12 12.75 -3.94
N GLY A 252 14.12 13.68 -4.89
CA GLY A 252 14.50 13.41 -6.30
C GLY A 252 13.57 12.44 -7.02
N GLY A 253 12.38 12.19 -6.47
CA GLY A 253 11.37 11.32 -7.05
C GLY A 253 10.69 11.93 -8.28
N PHE A 254 10.27 11.06 -9.19
CA PHE A 254 9.36 11.37 -10.29
C PHE A 254 7.98 10.85 -9.90
N ALA A 255 7.09 11.73 -9.48
CA ALA A 255 5.84 11.33 -8.85
C ALA A 255 4.68 11.16 -9.83
N LEU A 256 3.69 10.38 -9.43
CA LEU A 256 2.34 10.41 -9.99
C LEU A 256 1.34 10.70 -8.88
N TRP A 257 0.46 11.66 -9.14
CA TRP A 257 -0.60 12.09 -8.24
C TRP A 257 -1.96 11.64 -8.76
N THR A 258 -2.64 10.75 -8.03
CA THR A 258 -3.93 10.17 -8.44
C THR A 258 -5.14 11.00 -8.03
N HIS A 259 -4.95 12.08 -7.27
CA HIS A 259 -6.03 12.88 -6.69
C HIS A 259 -7.03 13.42 -7.72
N GLY A 260 -6.64 13.63 -8.99
CA GLY A 260 -7.58 14.03 -10.04
C GLY A 260 -8.58 12.94 -10.49
N MET A 261 -8.46 11.70 -10.01
CA MET A 261 -9.28 10.57 -10.42
C MET A 261 -10.49 10.37 -9.47
N GLN A 262 -11.54 11.18 -9.64
CA GLN A 262 -12.65 11.32 -8.66
C GLN A 262 -13.93 10.51 -8.95
N GLY A 263 -13.95 9.66 -9.98
CA GLY A 263 -15.16 8.95 -10.40
C GLY A 263 -15.71 7.96 -9.36
N ILE A 264 -17.04 7.97 -9.16
CA ILE A 264 -17.77 7.01 -8.31
C ILE A 264 -19.00 6.51 -9.07
N SER A 265 -19.25 5.20 -9.08
CA SER A 265 -20.41 4.61 -9.76
C SER A 265 -20.89 3.34 -9.07
N ARG A 266 -22.21 3.14 -9.02
CA ARG A 266 -22.87 1.95 -8.43
C ARG A 266 -23.30 0.96 -9.50
N ASN A 267 -23.22 -0.32 -9.16
CA ASN A 267 -23.81 -1.41 -9.91
C ASN A 267 -24.49 -2.40 -8.93
N GLU A 268 -25.82 -2.42 -8.94
CA GLU A 268 -26.64 -3.24 -8.02
C GLU A 268 -26.53 -4.75 -8.27
N ALA A 269 -26.07 -5.16 -9.45
CA ALA A 269 -25.91 -6.54 -9.86
C ALA A 269 -24.48 -6.80 -10.37
N PHE A 270 -23.49 -6.28 -9.65
CA PHE A 270 -22.08 -6.39 -10.02
C PHE A 270 -21.61 -7.84 -10.00
N VAL A 271 -20.89 -8.21 -11.07
CA VAL A 271 -20.17 -9.46 -11.22
C VAL A 271 -18.73 -9.11 -11.55
N PRO A 272 -17.73 -9.51 -10.73
CA PRO A 272 -16.33 -9.26 -11.05
C PRO A 272 -15.97 -9.83 -12.42
N ALA A 273 -15.15 -9.10 -13.17
CA ALA A 273 -14.77 -9.45 -14.53
C ALA A 273 -14.20 -10.87 -14.61
N GLY A 274 -14.63 -11.65 -15.59
CA GLY A 274 -14.16 -13.02 -15.79
C GLY A 274 -14.72 -14.06 -14.82
N CYS A 275 -15.54 -13.69 -13.84
CA CYS A 275 -16.22 -14.68 -13.00
C CYS A 275 -17.43 -15.30 -13.71
N PRO A 276 -17.58 -16.64 -13.70
CA PRO A 276 -18.82 -17.27 -14.11
C PRO A 276 -19.96 -16.90 -13.14
N VAL A 277 -21.15 -16.65 -13.69
CA VAL A 277 -22.34 -16.30 -12.89
C VAL A 277 -23.05 -17.57 -12.44
N LYS A 278 -23.40 -17.67 -11.15
CA LYS A 278 -24.33 -18.71 -10.69
C LYS A 278 -25.69 -18.49 -11.36
N SER A 279 -26.02 -19.31 -12.35
CA SER A 279 -27.35 -19.29 -12.97
C SER A 279 -28.40 -19.68 -11.93
N GLN A 280 -29.38 -18.81 -11.69
CA GLN A 280 -30.51 -19.05 -10.78
C GLN A 280 -31.51 -20.12 -11.27
N ASN A 281 -31.17 -20.89 -12.31
CA ASN A 281 -32.05 -21.88 -12.92
C ASN A 281 -31.32 -23.22 -13.08
N VAL A 282 -31.31 -24.03 -12.01
CA VAL A 282 -31.37 -25.49 -12.18
C VAL A 282 -32.80 -25.90 -11.92
N SER A 283 -33.65 -25.80 -12.94
CA SER A 283 -34.89 -26.57 -12.96
C SER A 283 -34.52 -28.05 -12.94
N THR A 284 -34.90 -28.75 -11.87
CA THR A 284 -35.06 -30.21 -11.77
C THR A 284 -34.62 -30.99 -13.01
N ALA A 285 -33.32 -31.29 -13.11
CA ALA A 285 -32.84 -32.31 -14.03
C ALA A 285 -32.94 -33.67 -13.33
N SER A 286 -33.63 -34.58 -14.02
CA SER A 286 -33.92 -35.97 -13.66
C SER A 286 -32.72 -36.73 -13.05
N PRO A 287 -32.92 -37.61 -12.05
CA PRO A 287 -31.83 -38.27 -11.35
C PRO A 287 -31.37 -39.55 -12.07
N TYR A 288 -30.82 -39.48 -13.28
CA TYR A 288 -30.11 -40.60 -13.91
C TYR A 288 -29.20 -40.11 -15.03
N ASP A 289 -27.91 -39.91 -14.74
CA ASP A 289 -26.81 -40.59 -15.45
C ASP A 289 -25.46 -40.26 -14.78
N ALA A 290 -24.83 -41.26 -14.18
CA ALA A 290 -23.58 -41.10 -13.43
C ALA A 290 -22.48 -41.92 -14.09
N THR A 291 -22.03 -41.55 -15.28
CA THR A 291 -20.81 -42.12 -15.89
C THR A 291 -20.11 -41.14 -16.82
N THR A 292 -19.36 -40.19 -16.27
CA THR A 292 -18.09 -39.67 -16.85
C THR A 292 -17.47 -38.64 -15.90
N PHE A 293 -16.55 -39.08 -15.03
CA PHE A 293 -15.60 -38.18 -14.37
C PHE A 293 -14.31 -38.20 -15.19
N THR A 294 -14.13 -37.22 -16.07
CA THR A 294 -12.81 -36.90 -16.64
C THR A 294 -12.14 -35.85 -15.78
N SER A 295 -10.92 -36.17 -15.33
CA SER A 295 -10.04 -35.35 -14.52
C SER A 295 -9.69 -34.02 -15.19
N GLN A 296 -10.42 -32.96 -14.87
CA GLN A 296 -10.01 -31.54 -14.92
C GLN A 296 -11.17 -30.69 -14.37
N GLU A 297 -11.49 -30.83 -13.09
CA GLU A 297 -12.34 -29.84 -12.42
C GLU A 297 -11.51 -28.58 -12.20
N ALA A 298 -11.50 -27.70 -13.20
CA ALA A 298 -11.28 -26.30 -12.95
C ALA A 298 -12.31 -25.88 -11.90
N PHE A 299 -11.83 -25.51 -10.72
CA PHE A 299 -12.66 -24.98 -9.63
C PHE A 299 -13.32 -23.69 -10.14
N SER A 300 -14.49 -23.80 -10.78
CA SER A 300 -15.20 -22.65 -11.32
C SER A 300 -15.85 -21.93 -10.14
N ILE A 301 -15.17 -20.93 -9.60
CA ILE A 301 -15.74 -19.99 -8.63
C ILE A 301 -16.88 -19.26 -9.33
N SER A 302 -18.09 -19.78 -9.18
CA SER A 302 -19.28 -19.09 -9.67
C SER A 302 -19.71 -18.08 -8.62
N VAL A 303 -19.95 -16.84 -9.04
CA VAL A 303 -20.31 -15.73 -8.15
C VAL A 303 -21.79 -15.37 -8.33
N SER A 304 -22.42 -14.93 -7.25
CA SER A 304 -23.73 -14.30 -7.32
C SER A 304 -23.55 -12.81 -7.59
N PRO A 305 -24.36 -12.18 -8.45
CA PRO A 305 -24.44 -10.74 -8.55
C PRO A 305 -24.70 -10.11 -7.17
N GLN A 306 -24.03 -9.01 -6.87
CA GLN A 306 -24.21 -8.27 -5.61
C GLN A 306 -24.08 -6.77 -5.85
N ASP A 307 -24.64 -5.98 -4.94
CA ASP A 307 -24.52 -4.52 -5.00
C ASP A 307 -23.08 -4.09 -4.72
N ALA A 308 -22.58 -3.17 -5.52
CA ALA A 308 -21.20 -2.71 -5.45
C ALA A 308 -21.03 -1.27 -5.90
N VAL A 309 -20.00 -0.61 -5.39
CA VAL A 309 -19.58 0.72 -5.83
C VAL A 309 -18.14 0.69 -6.30
N THR A 310 -17.93 1.14 -7.54
CA THR A 310 -16.61 1.36 -8.14
C THR A 310 -16.17 2.79 -7.88
N ILE A 311 -14.97 2.95 -7.35
CA ILE A 311 -14.36 4.19 -6.87
C ILE A 311 -13.01 4.36 -7.57
N ALA A 312 -12.79 5.50 -8.19
CA ALA A 312 -11.53 5.84 -8.84
C ALA A 312 -10.45 6.23 -7.83
N ALA A 313 -9.18 6.12 -8.23
CA ALA A 313 -8.00 6.19 -7.35
C ALA A 313 -7.93 7.42 -6.42
N GLY A 314 -8.42 8.57 -6.87
CA GLY A 314 -8.32 9.86 -6.17
C GLY A 314 -9.47 10.16 -5.22
N ALA A 315 -10.57 9.40 -5.27
CA ALA A 315 -11.73 9.67 -4.43
C ALA A 315 -11.43 9.39 -2.95
N GLN A 316 -11.95 10.27 -2.09
CA GLN A 316 -11.76 10.27 -0.63
C GLN A 316 -13.05 9.86 0.09
N TRP A 317 -12.93 9.37 1.33
CA TRP A 317 -14.05 8.77 2.04
C TRP A 317 -15.25 9.69 2.26
N SER A 318 -15.06 10.98 2.50
CA SER A 318 -16.15 11.95 2.68
C SER A 318 -17.08 12.00 1.46
N THR A 319 -16.53 12.09 0.26
CA THR A 319 -17.27 12.05 -1.00
C THR A 319 -17.94 10.71 -1.23
N VAL A 320 -17.27 9.61 -0.86
CA VAL A 320 -17.82 8.25 -0.97
C VAL A 320 -18.99 8.04 -0.01
N TYR A 321 -18.92 8.53 1.23
CA TYR A 321 -20.02 8.44 2.19
C TYR A 321 -21.20 9.30 1.79
N GLN A 322 -20.98 10.49 1.22
CA GLN A 322 -22.06 11.29 0.65
C GLN A 322 -22.74 10.54 -0.51
N TYR A 323 -21.96 9.93 -1.41
CA TYR A 323 -22.52 9.10 -2.48
C TYR A 323 -23.32 7.90 -1.94
N ALA A 324 -22.84 7.26 -0.88
CA ALA A 324 -23.50 6.12 -0.25
C ALA A 324 -24.85 6.52 0.38
N GLU A 325 -24.89 7.65 1.08
CA GLU A 325 -26.13 8.23 1.64
C GLU A 325 -27.16 8.50 0.53
N ASP A 326 -26.74 9.17 -0.54
CA ASP A 326 -27.61 9.53 -1.67
C ASP A 326 -28.20 8.29 -2.39
N ASN A 327 -27.56 7.12 -2.22
CA ASN A 327 -27.99 5.85 -2.79
C ASN A 327 -28.60 4.89 -1.76
N ASN A 328 -28.82 5.32 -0.51
CA ASN A 328 -29.37 4.53 0.58
C ASN A 328 -28.61 3.21 0.84
N ILE A 329 -27.27 3.29 0.81
CA ILE A 329 -26.36 2.17 1.03
C ILE A 329 -25.30 2.50 2.09
N ILE A 330 -24.63 1.45 2.58
CA ILE A 330 -23.44 1.53 3.40
C ILE A 330 -22.26 0.96 2.62
N ILE A 331 -21.11 1.63 2.76
CA ILE A 331 -19.80 1.16 2.29
C ILE A 331 -18.87 1.20 3.51
N VAL A 332 -18.07 0.15 3.70
CA VAL A 332 -17.04 0.10 4.76
C VAL A 332 -15.84 0.93 4.29
N GLY A 333 -15.50 1.97 5.04
CA GLY A 333 -14.42 2.89 4.70
C GLY A 333 -13.68 3.42 5.93
N GLY A 334 -12.67 4.25 5.70
CA GLY A 334 -11.86 4.85 6.76
C GLY A 334 -12.61 5.90 7.56
N ASP A 335 -12.17 6.09 8.80
CA ASP A 335 -12.86 6.96 9.76
C ASP A 335 -12.44 8.43 9.64
N SER A 336 -11.44 8.71 8.80
CA SER A 336 -11.02 10.06 8.43
C SER A 336 -11.66 10.49 7.11
N LYS A 337 -12.17 11.73 7.06
CA LYS A 337 -12.90 12.28 5.90
C LYS A 337 -12.09 12.23 4.60
N ASN A 338 -10.78 12.39 4.72
CA ASN A 338 -9.91 12.81 3.64
C ASN A 338 -8.96 11.69 3.19
N VAL A 339 -8.91 10.57 3.91
CA VAL A 339 -8.21 9.37 3.46
C VAL A 339 -8.72 8.88 2.09
N GLY A 340 -7.79 8.58 1.19
CA GLY A 340 -8.09 8.09 -0.16
C GLY A 340 -8.64 6.66 -0.17
N ALA A 341 -9.87 6.50 -0.65
CA ALA A 341 -10.61 5.23 -0.64
C ALA A 341 -10.01 4.16 -1.57
N ALA A 342 -9.21 4.57 -2.55
CA ALA A 342 -8.61 3.71 -3.56
C ALA A 342 -7.07 3.84 -3.61
N GLY A 343 -6.45 4.02 -2.44
CA GLY A 343 -5.01 4.25 -2.29
C GLY A 343 -4.33 3.31 -1.29
N GLY A 344 -3.61 3.88 -0.32
CA GLY A 344 -2.85 3.12 0.67
C GLY A 344 -3.71 2.47 1.75
N TRP A 345 -4.84 3.08 2.09
CA TRP A 345 -5.80 2.54 3.06
C TRP A 345 -6.18 1.10 2.70
N ILE A 346 -6.67 0.88 1.47
CA ILE A 346 -7.10 -0.46 1.05
C ILE A 346 -5.94 -1.43 0.82
N GLN A 347 -4.80 -0.94 0.30
CA GLN A 347 -3.65 -1.81 0.04
C GLN A 347 -2.99 -2.32 1.32
N GLY A 348 -3.17 -1.63 2.45
CA GLY A 348 -2.65 -2.05 3.75
C GLY A 348 -3.62 -2.86 4.60
N GLY A 349 -4.92 -2.84 4.30
CA GLY A 349 -5.97 -3.54 5.06
C GLY A 349 -7.26 -2.72 5.13
N GLY A 350 -7.14 -1.50 5.66
CA GLY A 350 -8.24 -0.57 5.79
C GLY A 350 -9.17 -0.93 6.94
N HIS A 351 -8.83 -0.50 8.16
CA HIS A 351 -9.76 -0.58 9.29
C HIS A 351 -10.87 0.48 9.16
N SER A 352 -11.87 0.35 10.01
CA SER A 352 -13.12 1.13 10.01
C SER A 352 -13.84 0.81 11.30
N VAL A 353 -14.54 1.77 11.91
CA VAL A 353 -15.47 1.50 13.02
C VAL A 353 -16.54 0.46 12.69
N LEU A 354 -16.74 0.14 11.40
CA LEU A 354 -17.68 -0.87 10.94
C LEU A 354 -17.04 -2.27 10.75
N SER A 355 -15.72 -2.39 10.87
CA SER A 355 -15.01 -3.64 10.65
C SER A 355 -15.42 -4.77 11.60
N PRO A 356 -15.74 -4.54 12.89
CA PRO A 356 -16.27 -5.60 13.76
C PRO A 356 -17.53 -6.26 13.17
N ALA A 357 -18.40 -5.45 12.55
CA ALA A 357 -19.64 -5.93 11.94
C ALA A 357 -19.46 -6.45 10.50
N TYR A 358 -18.54 -5.89 9.71
CA TYR A 358 -18.50 -6.06 8.26
C TYR A 358 -17.13 -6.44 7.67
N GLY A 359 -16.10 -6.66 8.49
CA GLY A 359 -14.74 -6.95 8.07
C GLY A 359 -13.96 -5.70 7.66
N LEU A 360 -12.65 -5.84 7.48
CA LEU A 360 -11.77 -4.78 6.98
C LEU A 360 -12.18 -4.35 5.57
N GLY A 361 -11.65 -3.22 5.10
CA GLY A 361 -11.77 -2.75 3.72
C GLY A 361 -11.40 -3.84 2.71
N VAL A 362 -10.29 -4.55 2.96
CA VAL A 362 -9.85 -5.67 2.11
C VAL A 362 -10.88 -6.80 2.04
N ASP A 363 -11.64 -7.07 3.10
CA ASP A 363 -12.70 -8.09 3.13
C ASP A 363 -13.92 -7.68 2.29
N ASN A 364 -14.06 -6.38 2.06
CA ASN A 364 -15.12 -5.76 1.27
C ASN A 364 -14.70 -5.48 -0.18
N LEU A 365 -13.44 -5.70 -0.55
CA LEU A 365 -12.93 -5.50 -1.91
C LEU A 365 -13.36 -6.62 -2.87
N LEU A 366 -13.95 -6.27 -4.00
CA LEU A 366 -14.42 -7.21 -5.02
C LEU A 366 -13.51 -7.28 -6.24
N GLN A 367 -12.98 -6.13 -6.64
CA GLN A 367 -12.16 -6.00 -7.83
C GLN A 367 -11.31 -4.73 -7.75
N THR A 368 -10.13 -4.77 -8.35
CA THR A 368 -9.31 -3.58 -8.60
C THR A 368 -8.86 -3.52 -10.05
N THR A 369 -8.52 -2.30 -10.46
CA THR A 369 -7.78 -2.03 -11.68
C THR A 369 -6.45 -1.40 -11.30
N ILE A 370 -5.35 -1.94 -11.83
CA ILE A 370 -3.98 -1.55 -11.49
C ILE A 370 -3.10 -1.49 -12.72
N VAL A 371 -2.21 -0.50 -12.79
CA VAL A 371 -1.11 -0.46 -13.77
C VAL A 371 0.14 -0.99 -13.11
N THR A 372 0.67 -2.13 -13.60
CA THR A 372 1.87 -2.75 -13.01
C THR A 372 3.17 -2.29 -13.69
N ALA A 373 4.32 -2.80 -13.24
CA ALA A 373 5.66 -2.31 -13.62
C ALA A 373 5.98 -2.39 -15.12
N ASP A 374 5.27 -3.22 -15.88
CA ASP A 374 5.38 -3.30 -17.33
C ASP A 374 4.52 -2.26 -18.09
N GLY A 375 3.82 -1.39 -17.36
CA GLY A 375 2.93 -0.39 -17.92
C GLY A 375 1.65 -0.97 -18.54
N VAL A 376 1.22 -2.15 -18.10
CA VAL A 376 -0.03 -2.77 -18.54
C VAL A 376 -1.08 -2.65 -17.42
N GLU A 377 -2.25 -2.13 -17.80
CA GLU A 377 -3.43 -2.10 -16.94
C GLU A 377 -4.02 -3.51 -16.81
N ARG A 378 -4.33 -3.90 -15.58
CA ARG A 378 -4.86 -5.22 -15.22
C ARG A 378 -6.04 -5.07 -14.30
N THR A 379 -7.03 -5.91 -14.52
CA THR A 379 -8.11 -6.15 -13.56
C THR A 379 -7.71 -7.32 -12.66
N ILE A 380 -7.80 -7.12 -11.35
CA ILE A 380 -7.50 -8.13 -10.34
C ILE A 380 -8.75 -8.41 -9.52
N ASN A 381 -9.15 -9.67 -9.49
CA ASN A 381 -10.24 -10.22 -8.68
C ASN A 381 -10.01 -11.73 -8.52
N GLN A 382 -10.91 -12.41 -7.80
CA GLN A 382 -10.80 -13.84 -7.52
C GLN A 382 -10.87 -14.79 -8.74
N CYS A 383 -11.32 -14.31 -9.92
CA CYS A 383 -11.53 -15.15 -11.11
C CYS A 383 -10.50 -14.89 -12.22
N GLN A 384 -10.02 -13.65 -12.36
CA GLN A 384 -8.94 -13.30 -13.29
C GLN A 384 -7.55 -13.49 -12.70
N ASP A 385 -7.50 -13.68 -11.39
CA ASP A 385 -6.30 -14.06 -10.68
C ASP A 385 -6.62 -15.18 -9.70
N PRO A 386 -6.66 -16.45 -10.15
CA PRO A 386 -6.87 -17.54 -9.22
C PRO A 386 -5.81 -17.48 -8.12
N ILE A 387 -6.21 -17.77 -6.88
CA ILE A 387 -5.40 -17.65 -5.65
C ILE A 387 -3.96 -18.16 -5.84
N SER A 388 -3.76 -19.20 -6.65
CA SER A 388 -2.45 -19.74 -7.05
C SER A 388 -1.47 -18.73 -7.69
N PHE A 389 -1.92 -17.58 -8.17
CA PHE A 389 -1.10 -16.54 -8.76
C PHE A 389 -0.81 -15.35 -7.85
N GLY A 390 -1.53 -15.22 -6.73
CA GLY A 390 -1.24 -14.34 -5.59
C GLY A 390 -1.37 -12.83 -5.80
N LYS A 391 -1.80 -12.31 -6.96
CA LYS A 391 -1.95 -10.86 -7.16
C LYS A 391 -3.09 -10.29 -6.30
N SER A 392 -4.19 -11.02 -6.15
CA SER A 392 -5.30 -10.58 -5.30
C SER A 392 -4.84 -10.36 -3.86
N GLU A 393 -4.04 -11.27 -3.30
CA GLU A 393 -3.49 -11.15 -1.96
C GLU A 393 -2.53 -9.98 -1.83
N ALA A 394 -1.66 -9.77 -2.84
CA ALA A 394 -0.74 -8.64 -2.86
C ALA A 394 -1.45 -7.27 -2.76
N ILE A 395 -2.60 -7.12 -3.40
CA ILE A 395 -3.40 -5.88 -3.29
C ILE A 395 -4.21 -5.84 -2.00
N ARG A 396 -4.63 -6.99 -1.47
CA ARG A 396 -5.47 -7.10 -0.26
C ARG A 396 -4.61 -7.24 1.00
N GLY A 397 -3.76 -6.25 1.26
CA GLY A 397 -2.95 -6.17 2.48
C GLY A 397 -1.44 -6.24 2.26
N GLY A 398 -0.95 -6.37 1.03
CA GLY A 398 0.50 -6.45 0.74
C GLY A 398 1.23 -5.11 0.88
N GLY A 399 0.52 -4.04 1.22
CA GLY A 399 1.05 -2.70 1.44
C GLY A 399 1.10 -1.85 0.16
N PRO A 400 1.00 -0.52 0.29
CA PRO A 400 0.97 0.39 -0.85
C PRO A 400 2.30 0.55 -1.58
N GLY A 401 2.23 1.11 -2.78
CA GLY A 401 3.40 1.60 -3.52
C GLY A 401 4.36 0.52 -4.02
N THR A 402 3.98 -0.76 -3.89
CA THR A 402 4.85 -1.92 -4.16
C THR A 402 4.43 -2.70 -5.41
N TRP A 403 3.15 -2.71 -5.75
CA TRP A 403 2.57 -3.65 -6.72
C TRP A 403 2.24 -3.01 -8.07
N GLY A 404 2.14 -1.69 -8.10
CA GLY A 404 1.63 -0.91 -9.21
C GLY A 404 0.83 0.28 -8.70
N ILE A 405 0.13 0.95 -9.62
CA ILE A 405 -0.69 2.12 -9.34
C ILE A 405 -2.15 1.75 -9.54
N LEU A 406 -2.94 1.75 -8.47
CA LEU A 406 -4.38 1.55 -8.56
C LEU A 406 -5.01 2.69 -9.35
N THR A 407 -5.92 2.35 -10.27
CA THR A 407 -6.73 3.32 -11.03
C THR A 407 -8.18 3.32 -10.57
N SER A 408 -8.66 2.18 -10.08
CA SER A 408 -9.98 2.06 -9.42
C SER A 408 -10.06 0.83 -8.53
N VAL A 409 -10.97 0.87 -7.56
CA VAL A 409 -11.37 -0.25 -6.71
C VAL A 409 -12.89 -0.42 -6.76
N THR A 410 -13.40 -1.63 -6.50
CA THR A 410 -14.83 -1.90 -6.40
C THR A 410 -15.12 -2.58 -5.08
N TYR A 411 -15.96 -1.96 -4.25
CA TYR A 411 -16.34 -2.46 -2.94
C TYR A 411 -17.74 -3.03 -2.93
N LYS A 412 -18.00 -3.98 -2.02
CA LYS A 412 -19.35 -4.40 -1.64
C LYS A 412 -20.13 -3.20 -1.12
N ALA A 413 -21.34 -3.01 -1.61
CA ALA A 413 -22.33 -2.10 -1.04
C ALA A 413 -23.37 -2.91 -0.26
N ARG A 414 -23.92 -2.32 0.79
CA ARG A 414 -24.90 -2.95 1.68
C ARG A 414 -26.12 -2.04 1.83
N PRO A 415 -27.33 -2.58 2.10
CA PRO A 415 -28.47 -1.74 2.45
C PRO A 415 -28.17 -0.87 3.67
N ALA A 416 -28.66 0.37 3.68
CA ALA A 416 -28.58 1.23 4.85
C ALA A 416 -29.30 0.61 6.07
N VAL A 417 -28.74 0.82 7.25
CA VAL A 417 -29.29 0.41 8.55
C VAL A 417 -29.17 1.58 9.54
N PRO A 418 -30.01 1.65 10.58
CA PRO A 418 -29.81 2.59 11.67
C PRO A 418 -28.59 2.21 12.52
N PHE A 419 -28.08 3.18 13.26
CA PHE A 419 -26.93 3.04 14.16
C PHE A 419 -27.26 3.59 15.55
N ALA A 420 -26.57 3.07 16.55
CA ALA A 420 -26.42 3.75 17.84
C ALA A 420 -24.98 4.18 18.03
N TRP A 421 -24.76 5.32 18.68
CA TRP A 421 -23.43 5.77 19.04
C TRP A 421 -23.37 6.28 20.48
N VAL A 422 -22.18 6.16 21.08
CA VAL A 422 -21.91 6.39 22.49
C VAL A 422 -20.73 7.33 22.60
N SER A 423 -20.86 8.36 23.42
CA SER A 423 -19.76 9.26 23.79
C SER A 423 -19.60 9.27 25.30
N ILE A 424 -18.38 9.02 25.76
CA ILE A 424 -17.99 9.06 27.17
C ILE A 424 -16.75 9.92 27.30
N SER A 425 -16.76 10.85 28.24
CA SER A 425 -15.56 11.57 28.65
C SER A 425 -15.45 11.53 30.17
N SER A 426 -14.34 11.04 30.68
CA SER A 426 -14.06 10.98 32.11
C SER A 426 -12.70 11.56 32.43
N SER A 427 -12.62 12.22 33.59
CA SER A 427 -11.38 12.73 34.17
C SER A 427 -11.17 12.09 35.54
N SER A 428 -9.92 11.93 35.93
CA SER A 428 -9.51 11.26 37.17
C SER A 428 -8.50 12.11 37.95
N ALA A 429 -8.48 11.97 39.28
CA ALA A 429 -7.57 12.74 40.12
C ALA A 429 -6.10 12.33 39.92
N THR A 430 -5.88 11.02 39.77
CA THR A 430 -4.58 10.40 39.59
C THR A 430 -4.51 9.58 38.30
N VAL A 431 -3.28 9.26 37.88
CA VAL A 431 -3.05 8.36 36.74
C VAL A 431 -3.52 6.93 37.07
N ASP A 432 -3.36 6.50 38.32
CA ASP A 432 -3.81 5.17 38.78
C ASP A 432 -5.33 5.01 38.66
N ASP A 433 -6.08 6.04 39.08
CA ASP A 433 -7.53 6.08 38.95
C ASP A 433 -7.94 6.03 37.47
N ASN A 434 -7.24 6.78 36.60
CA ASN A 434 -7.53 6.78 35.16
C ASN A 434 -7.34 5.39 34.54
N TYR A 435 -6.24 4.71 34.87
CA TYR A 435 -6.00 3.35 34.36
C TYR A 435 -6.92 2.29 34.96
N SER A 436 -7.52 2.55 36.12
CA SER A 436 -8.62 1.72 36.64
C SER A 436 -9.87 1.83 35.75
N ILE A 437 -10.12 3.00 35.13
CA ILE A 437 -11.17 3.18 34.12
C ILE A 437 -10.77 2.55 32.78
N VAL A 438 -9.52 2.70 32.33
CA VAL A 438 -9.01 2.02 31.13
C VAL A 438 -9.20 0.50 31.24
N GLN A 439 -8.95 -0.09 32.41
CA GLN A 439 -9.21 -1.50 32.65
C GLN A 439 -10.69 -1.86 32.45
N LYS A 440 -11.65 -0.99 32.81
CA LYS A 440 -13.08 -1.23 32.56
C LYS A 440 -13.42 -1.22 31.07
N TYR A 441 -12.77 -0.39 30.28
CA TYR A 441 -12.89 -0.45 28.81
C TYR A 441 -12.29 -1.73 28.24
N ILE A 442 -11.16 -2.20 28.76
CA ILE A 442 -10.56 -3.49 28.37
C ILE A 442 -11.53 -4.63 28.68
N GLU A 443 -12.09 -4.68 29.90
CA GLU A 443 -13.07 -5.70 30.29
C GLU A 443 -14.35 -5.66 29.43
N HIS A 444 -14.76 -4.46 28.96
CA HIS A 444 -15.92 -4.31 28.08
C HIS A 444 -15.60 -4.67 26.62
N ALA A 445 -14.37 -4.48 26.14
CA ALA A 445 -14.05 -4.55 24.70
C ALA A 445 -14.61 -5.80 23.97
N PRO A 446 -14.55 -7.03 24.51
CA PRO A 446 -15.17 -8.19 23.88
C PRO A 446 -16.68 -8.03 23.64
N VAL A 447 -17.42 -7.56 24.64
CA VAL A 447 -18.88 -7.34 24.55
C VAL A 447 -19.22 -6.31 23.48
N TRP A 448 -18.46 -5.21 23.40
CA TRP A 448 -18.69 -4.17 22.40
C TRP A 448 -18.42 -4.68 20.98
N SER A 449 -17.30 -5.38 20.79
CA SER A 449 -16.93 -6.00 19.51
C SER A 449 -17.95 -7.06 19.07
N ASP A 450 -18.46 -7.88 19.99
CA ASP A 450 -19.45 -8.94 19.69
C ASP A 450 -20.82 -8.38 19.26
N LEU A 451 -21.15 -7.16 19.70
CA LEU A 451 -22.31 -6.41 19.18
C LEU A 451 -22.07 -5.87 17.76
N GLY A 452 -20.85 -5.96 17.23
CA GLY A 452 -20.43 -5.36 15.97
C GLY A 452 -20.05 -3.89 16.12
N GLY A 453 -19.79 -3.43 17.34
CA GLY A 453 -19.40 -2.04 17.62
C GLY A 453 -17.92 -1.80 17.41
N GLY A 454 -17.58 -0.69 16.74
CA GLY A 454 -16.22 -0.15 16.66
C GLY A 454 -16.11 1.14 17.48
N SER A 455 -14.90 1.50 17.89
CA SER A 455 -14.69 2.71 18.70
C SER A 455 -13.29 3.29 18.63
N PHE A 456 -13.19 4.56 18.99
CA PHE A 456 -11.95 5.28 19.26
C PHE A 456 -11.87 5.57 20.75
N ILE A 457 -10.71 5.29 21.35
CA ILE A 457 -10.44 5.61 22.75
C ILE A 457 -9.17 6.44 22.83
N ASN A 458 -9.28 7.67 23.34
CA ASN A 458 -8.14 8.53 23.61
C ASN A 458 -7.82 8.47 25.11
N ILE A 459 -6.61 8.06 25.45
CA ILE A 459 -6.12 7.99 26.83
C ILE A 459 -5.09 9.09 27.03
N PHE A 460 -5.43 10.03 27.91
CA PHE A 460 -4.53 10.99 28.52
C PHE A 460 -4.11 10.48 29.91
N PRO A 461 -3.10 11.06 30.57
CA PRO A 461 -2.68 10.60 31.90
C PRO A 461 -3.80 10.58 32.94
N LYS A 462 -4.70 11.56 32.89
CA LYS A 462 -5.77 11.77 33.86
C LYS A 462 -7.15 11.87 33.23
N ALA A 463 -7.28 11.52 31.96
CA ALA A 463 -8.57 11.53 31.29
C ALA A 463 -8.62 10.40 30.26
N VAL A 464 -9.83 9.94 29.98
CA VAL A 464 -10.11 9.01 28.89
C VAL A 464 -11.41 9.42 28.21
N ALA A 465 -11.37 9.44 26.88
CA ALA A 465 -12.52 9.71 26.03
C ALA A 465 -12.80 8.49 25.17
N PHE A 466 -14.04 8.03 25.14
CA PHE A 466 -14.52 6.93 24.31
C PHE A 466 -15.58 7.48 23.34
N LEU A 467 -15.44 7.12 22.08
CA LEU A 467 -16.43 7.35 21.04
C LEU A 467 -16.65 6.05 20.28
N GLY A 468 -17.86 5.50 20.32
CA GLY A 468 -18.17 4.23 19.66
C GLY A 468 -19.46 4.30 18.85
N VAL A 469 -19.54 3.48 17.82
CA VAL A 469 -20.74 3.29 17.00
C VAL A 469 -21.00 1.80 16.76
N VAL A 470 -22.27 1.44 16.64
CA VAL A 470 -22.70 0.06 16.39
C VAL A 470 -23.88 0.04 15.40
N PRO A 471 -23.81 -0.73 14.31
CA PRO A 471 -24.91 -0.87 13.36
C PRO A 471 -26.04 -1.74 13.90
N ASN A 472 -27.27 -1.46 13.49
CA ASN A 472 -28.46 -2.28 13.75
C ASN A 472 -28.74 -2.55 15.25
N VAL A 473 -28.34 -1.60 16.09
CA VAL A 473 -28.54 -1.58 17.54
C VAL A 473 -29.12 -0.21 17.91
N THR A 474 -30.00 -0.18 18.92
CA THR A 474 -30.58 1.07 19.44
C THR A 474 -29.74 1.65 20.57
N SER A 475 -29.85 2.95 20.80
CA SER A 475 -29.21 3.67 21.92
C SER A 475 -29.50 3.03 23.28
N VAL A 476 -30.71 2.49 23.48
CA VAL A 476 -31.12 1.77 24.70
C VAL A 476 -30.35 0.46 24.88
N GLN A 477 -30.18 -0.33 23.81
CA GLN A 477 -29.41 -1.57 23.85
C GLN A 477 -27.93 -1.30 24.05
N ALA A 478 -27.38 -0.27 23.38
CA ALA A 478 -26.01 0.18 23.61
C ALA A 478 -25.82 0.59 25.08
N LYS A 479 -26.75 1.35 25.67
CA LYS A 479 -26.70 1.69 27.09
C LYS A 479 -26.67 0.47 28.01
N GLN A 480 -27.44 -0.56 27.70
CA GLN A 480 -27.45 -1.79 28.47
C GLN A 480 -26.08 -2.50 28.46
N SER A 481 -25.35 -2.48 27.34
CA SER A 481 -24.01 -3.11 27.28
C SER A 481 -22.97 -2.38 28.13
N PHE A 482 -23.13 -1.07 28.34
CA PHE A 482 -22.20 -0.23 29.09
C PHE A 482 -22.49 -0.14 30.59
N ALA A 483 -23.51 -0.83 31.12
CA ALA A 483 -23.93 -0.69 32.52
C ALA A 483 -22.78 -0.88 33.54
N ASN A 484 -21.86 -1.82 33.29
CA ASN A 484 -20.70 -2.05 34.16
C ASN A 484 -19.64 -0.95 34.05
N VAL A 485 -19.47 -0.36 32.86
CA VAL A 485 -18.58 0.78 32.66
C VAL A 485 -19.17 2.02 33.32
N GLU A 486 -20.45 2.32 33.07
CA GLU A 486 -21.18 3.42 33.71
C GLU A 486 -21.05 3.40 35.23
N ALA A 487 -21.23 2.24 35.86
CA ALA A 487 -21.15 2.08 37.31
C ALA A 487 -19.75 2.33 37.88
N ALA A 488 -18.69 2.24 37.05
CA ALA A 488 -17.31 2.47 37.45
C ALA A 488 -16.81 3.89 37.13
N LEU A 489 -17.57 4.69 36.37
CA LEU A 489 -17.15 6.03 35.98
C LEU A 489 -17.08 6.99 37.19
N PRO A 490 -16.10 7.91 37.24
CA PRO A 490 -16.08 8.99 38.21
C PRO A 490 -17.35 9.86 38.14
N PRO A 491 -17.81 10.47 39.26
CA PRO A 491 -19.06 11.24 39.30
C PRO A 491 -19.17 12.39 38.30
N ASP A 492 -18.05 13.01 37.94
CA ASP A 492 -17.98 14.15 37.01
C ASP A 492 -17.83 13.72 35.54
N SER A 493 -17.98 12.43 35.23
CA SER A 493 -17.91 11.93 33.86
C SER A 493 -19.18 12.29 33.07
N SER A 494 -19.00 12.59 31.79
CA SER A 494 -20.10 12.72 30.84
C SER A 494 -20.29 11.42 30.08
N ILE A 495 -21.54 10.97 29.94
CA ILE A 495 -21.91 9.85 29.08
C ILE A 495 -23.21 10.17 28.34
N SER A 496 -23.26 9.83 27.06
CA SER A 496 -24.43 10.04 26.21
C SER A 496 -24.58 8.94 25.16
N TYR A 497 -25.83 8.62 24.85
CA TYR A 497 -26.23 7.61 23.87
C TYR A 497 -27.19 8.25 22.87
N PHE A 498 -26.98 7.94 21.60
CA PHE A 498 -27.70 8.55 20.50
C PHE A 498 -28.09 7.49 19.48
N ASP A 499 -29.22 7.69 18.81
CA ASP A 499 -29.59 6.95 17.61
C ASP A 499 -29.25 7.82 16.39
N ALA A 500 -28.64 7.23 15.37
CA ALA A 500 -28.37 7.86 14.09
C ALA A 500 -29.08 7.10 12.96
N PRO A 501 -29.81 7.79 12.07
CA PRO A 501 -30.59 7.14 11.02
C PRO A 501 -29.71 6.53 9.91
N SER A 502 -28.46 6.98 9.77
CA SER A 502 -27.50 6.50 8.78
C SER A 502 -26.07 6.65 9.27
N PHE A 503 -25.13 6.00 8.59
CA PHE A 503 -23.70 6.12 8.90
C PHE A 503 -23.20 7.55 8.68
N LEU A 504 -23.62 8.22 7.60
CA LEU A 504 -23.18 9.58 7.32
C LEU A 504 -23.67 10.58 8.38
N SER A 505 -24.88 10.38 8.93
CA SER A 505 -25.40 11.21 10.02
C SER A 505 -24.49 11.10 11.25
N PHE A 506 -24.13 9.88 11.65
CA PHE A 506 -23.18 9.66 12.74
C PHE A 506 -21.80 10.27 12.41
N PHE A 507 -21.28 10.01 11.22
CA PHE A 507 -19.97 10.48 10.78
C PHE A 507 -19.86 12.00 10.83
N LYS A 508 -20.91 12.71 10.37
CA LYS A 508 -20.99 14.18 10.37
C LYS A 508 -21.08 14.78 11.77
N GLU A 509 -21.65 14.06 12.73
CA GLU A 509 -21.77 14.52 14.13
C GLU A 509 -20.52 14.24 14.97
N THR A 510 -19.59 13.45 14.44
CA THR A 510 -18.45 12.93 15.21
C THR A 510 -17.14 13.14 14.46
N PHE A 511 -16.74 12.19 13.62
CA PHE A 511 -15.44 12.20 12.95
C PHE A 511 -15.25 13.34 11.96
N ALA A 512 -16.30 13.79 11.28
CA ALA A 512 -16.20 14.85 10.28
C ALA A 512 -16.08 16.27 10.89
N ILE A 513 -16.35 16.44 12.19
CA ILE A 513 -16.34 17.77 12.84
C ILE A 513 -14.91 18.23 13.14
N ASN A 514 -14.02 17.30 13.44
CA ASN A 514 -12.64 17.62 13.78
C ASN A 514 -11.79 17.61 12.50
N ASN A 515 -11.07 18.70 12.25
CA ASN A 515 -9.96 18.63 11.30
C ASN A 515 -8.93 17.63 11.83
N GLU A 516 -8.37 16.84 10.92
CA GLU A 516 -7.25 15.99 11.28
C GLU A 516 -6.09 16.83 11.78
N ILE A 517 -5.29 16.27 12.69
CA ILE A 517 -4.09 16.94 13.16
C ILE A 517 -3.03 16.81 12.06
N VAL A 518 -2.99 17.83 11.20
CA VAL A 518 -2.10 17.92 10.03
C VAL A 518 -1.25 19.18 10.09
N GLY A 519 -0.28 19.29 9.18
CA GLY A 519 0.61 20.45 9.13
C GLY A 519 1.55 20.52 10.32
N ILE A 520 1.78 19.38 10.98
CA ILE A 520 2.70 19.23 12.12
C ILE A 520 3.72 18.14 11.82
N ASN A 521 4.82 18.12 12.59
CA ASN A 521 5.68 16.94 12.58
C ASN A 521 5.06 15.91 13.51
N PHE A 522 4.83 14.71 13.01
CA PHE A 522 4.08 13.69 13.72
C PHE A 522 4.57 12.31 13.33
N LEU A 523 4.75 11.45 14.32
CA LEU A 523 5.01 10.04 14.13
C LEU A 523 4.23 9.22 15.15
N LEU A 524 4.05 7.94 14.81
CA LEU A 524 3.37 6.98 15.66
C LEU A 524 4.11 5.64 15.69
N ALA A 525 3.78 4.83 16.68
CA ALA A 525 4.17 3.44 16.81
C ALA A 525 2.99 2.67 17.36
N SER A 526 2.79 1.42 16.94
CA SER A 526 1.57 0.70 17.28
C SER A 526 1.71 -0.79 17.45
N ARG A 527 0.69 -1.41 18.03
CA ARG A 527 0.55 -2.86 18.17
C ARG A 527 -0.90 -3.29 18.14
N LEU A 528 -1.19 -4.40 17.48
CA LEU A 528 -2.48 -5.09 17.57
C LEU A 528 -2.51 -5.94 18.85
N ILE A 529 -3.61 -5.92 19.59
CA ILE A 529 -3.78 -6.62 20.86
C ILE A 529 -4.81 -7.74 20.69
N PRO A 530 -4.40 -9.01 20.80
CA PRO A 530 -5.29 -10.17 20.68
C PRO A 530 -6.38 -10.19 21.76
N ARG A 531 -7.58 -10.64 21.38
CA ARG A 531 -8.76 -10.80 22.24
C ARG A 531 -8.47 -11.58 23.52
N THR A 532 -7.60 -12.59 23.43
CA THR A 532 -7.21 -13.44 24.57
C THR A 532 -6.75 -12.62 25.78
N TYR A 533 -5.99 -11.53 25.57
CA TYR A 533 -5.48 -10.70 26.66
C TYR A 533 -6.56 -9.89 27.37
N PHE A 534 -7.66 -9.56 26.69
CA PHE A 534 -8.83 -8.91 27.29
C PHE A 534 -9.58 -9.87 28.22
N GLU A 535 -9.66 -11.13 27.82
CA GLU A 535 -10.41 -12.17 28.54
C GLU A 535 -9.60 -12.78 29.70
N THR A 536 -8.27 -12.84 29.57
CA THR A 536 -7.42 -13.52 30.56
C THR A 536 -6.60 -12.59 31.46
N ASP A 537 -6.25 -11.38 31.01
CA ASP A 537 -5.33 -10.49 31.75
C ASP A 537 -5.61 -8.99 31.52
N ALA A 538 -6.85 -8.57 31.75
CA ALA A 538 -7.25 -7.16 31.55
C ALA A 538 -6.40 -6.16 32.37
N ALA A 539 -6.04 -6.52 33.60
CA ALA A 539 -5.21 -5.69 34.47
C ALA A 539 -3.75 -5.61 33.98
N GLY A 540 -3.17 -6.73 33.53
CA GLY A 540 -1.84 -6.74 32.93
C GLY A 540 -1.79 -5.92 31.64
N LEU A 541 -2.82 -5.99 30.80
CA LEU A 541 -2.92 -5.18 29.59
C LEU A 541 -2.99 -3.69 29.92
N ALA A 542 -3.82 -3.28 30.89
CA ALA A 542 -3.86 -1.89 31.36
C ALA A 542 -2.49 -1.42 31.86
N SER A 543 -1.79 -2.27 32.62
CA SER A 543 -0.45 -2.00 33.13
C SER A 543 0.59 -1.88 32.02
N ALA A 544 0.53 -2.74 31.00
CA ALA A 544 1.43 -2.72 29.84
C ALA A 544 1.25 -1.42 29.02
N ILE A 545 0.01 -1.03 28.74
CA ILE A 545 -0.30 0.23 28.03
C ILE A 545 0.26 1.43 28.82
N ARG A 546 0.01 1.45 30.14
CA ARG A 546 0.53 2.48 31.04
C ARG A 546 2.04 2.55 31.05
N LYS A 547 2.71 1.40 31.15
CA LYS A 547 4.17 1.33 31.13
C LYS A 547 4.72 1.91 29.83
N GLY A 548 4.09 1.61 28.69
CA GLY A 548 4.45 2.23 27.41
C GLY A 548 4.33 3.77 27.44
N GLN A 549 3.29 4.32 28.08
CA GLN A 549 3.12 5.77 28.24
C GLN A 549 4.31 6.44 28.94
N THR A 550 4.96 5.75 29.88
CA THR A 550 6.08 6.32 30.63
C THR A 550 7.32 6.59 29.77
N PHE A 551 7.46 5.89 28.64
CA PHE A 551 8.57 6.13 27.70
C PHE A 551 8.40 7.41 26.88
N LEU A 552 7.22 8.04 26.91
CA LEU A 552 6.98 9.34 26.27
C LEU A 552 7.64 10.50 27.02
N GLY A 553 8.32 10.23 28.15
CA GLY A 553 9.10 11.21 28.90
C GLY A 553 8.25 12.38 29.41
N ALA A 554 8.76 13.60 29.29
CA ALA A 554 8.00 14.81 29.68
C ALA A 554 6.69 14.97 28.89
N SER A 555 6.62 14.44 27.67
CA SER A 555 5.40 14.46 26.87
C SER A 555 4.33 13.52 27.42
N ALA A 556 4.68 12.53 28.26
CA ALA A 556 3.71 11.62 28.85
C ALA A 556 2.58 12.37 29.58
N ASP A 557 2.83 13.55 30.14
CA ASP A 557 1.86 14.35 30.88
C ASP A 557 0.77 15.01 29.99
N VAL A 558 0.99 15.08 28.68
CA VAL A 558 0.10 15.76 27.72
C VAL A 558 -0.22 14.94 26.47
N GLN A 559 0.59 13.92 26.15
CA GLN A 559 0.47 13.13 24.94
C GLN A 559 -0.63 12.07 25.08
N GLN A 560 -1.48 11.99 24.06
CA GLN A 560 -2.52 10.98 23.99
C GLN A 560 -1.98 9.64 23.46
N ILE A 561 -2.46 8.55 24.05
CA ILE A 561 -2.47 7.22 23.43
C ILE A 561 -3.81 7.10 22.72
N GLN A 562 -3.78 6.68 21.45
CA GLN A 562 -4.98 6.41 20.67
C GLN A 562 -5.20 4.91 20.60
N ILE A 563 -6.44 4.47 20.74
CA ILE A 563 -6.83 3.07 20.58
C ILE A 563 -7.94 3.01 19.55
N LEU A 564 -7.68 2.29 18.47
CA LEU A 564 -8.69 1.92 17.48
C LEU A 564 -9.21 0.54 17.86
N ALA A 565 -10.42 0.51 18.40
CA ALA A 565 -11.08 -0.69 18.89
C ALA A 565 -12.09 -1.16 17.84
N ASP A 566 -11.57 -1.51 16.68
CA ASP A 566 -12.34 -1.74 15.45
C ASP A 566 -11.75 -2.88 14.61
N SER A 567 -11.08 -3.84 15.25
CA SER A 567 -10.61 -5.04 14.56
C SER A 567 -11.79 -5.91 14.07
N PRO A 568 -11.65 -6.60 12.91
CA PRO A 568 -12.72 -7.42 12.35
C PRO A 568 -13.00 -8.67 13.21
N ALA A 569 -14.23 -9.16 13.17
CA ALA A 569 -14.55 -10.46 13.75
C ALA A 569 -13.81 -11.61 13.03
N PRO A 570 -13.40 -12.69 13.72
CA PRO A 570 -12.64 -13.80 13.13
C PRO A 570 -13.30 -14.44 11.90
N LYS A 571 -14.63 -14.40 11.82
CA LYS A 571 -15.42 -14.95 10.70
C LYS A 571 -15.12 -14.32 9.33
N PHE A 572 -14.44 -13.16 9.29
CA PHE A 572 -14.06 -12.49 8.06
C PHE A 572 -12.71 -12.94 7.50
N GLN A 573 -11.91 -13.65 8.31
CA GLN A 573 -10.64 -14.17 7.85
C GLN A 573 -10.84 -15.16 6.70
N ASP A 574 -10.17 -14.90 5.58
CA ASP A 574 -10.11 -15.79 4.45
C ASP A 574 -8.66 -15.96 3.97
N ASN A 575 -8.46 -16.80 2.95
CA ASN A 575 -7.14 -17.04 2.34
C ASN A 575 -6.89 -16.11 1.13
N MET A 576 -7.59 -14.98 1.03
CA MET A 576 -7.47 -14.03 -0.09
C MET A 576 -6.82 -12.70 0.29
N THR A 577 -6.59 -12.46 1.59
CA THR A 577 -5.86 -11.29 2.09
C THR A 577 -4.45 -11.67 2.51
N SER A 578 -3.55 -10.70 2.53
CA SER A 578 -2.19 -10.86 3.06
C SER A 578 -1.92 -9.98 4.27
N VAL A 579 -2.93 -9.30 4.82
CA VAL A 579 -2.80 -8.57 6.09
C VAL A 579 -2.28 -9.53 7.17
N THR A 580 -1.61 -9.00 8.19
CA THR A 580 -1.21 -9.83 9.33
C THR A 580 -2.43 -10.55 9.91
N PRO A 581 -2.39 -11.89 10.10
CA PRO A 581 -3.50 -12.64 10.69
C PRO A 581 -3.92 -12.12 12.07
N ALA A 582 -3.00 -11.44 12.78
CA ALA A 582 -3.24 -10.82 14.08
C ALA A 582 -4.47 -9.89 14.09
N TRP A 583 -4.85 -9.29 12.94
CA TRP A 583 -6.07 -8.50 12.82
C TRP A 583 -7.32 -9.25 13.24
N TYR A 584 -7.48 -10.49 12.80
CA TYR A 584 -8.72 -11.24 12.98
C TYR A 584 -8.85 -11.86 14.37
N ASP A 585 -7.76 -11.90 15.13
CA ASP A 585 -7.73 -12.33 16.53
C ASP A 585 -7.65 -11.15 17.52
N SER A 586 -7.51 -9.92 17.03
CA SER A 586 -7.36 -8.71 17.85
C SER A 586 -8.68 -8.00 18.12
N LEU A 587 -8.69 -7.19 19.18
CA LEU A 587 -9.76 -6.24 19.44
C LEU A 587 -9.29 -4.81 19.26
N TRP A 588 -8.08 -4.50 19.74
CA TRP A 588 -7.53 -3.15 19.76
C TRP A 588 -6.28 -3.04 18.92
N HIS A 589 -6.15 -1.90 18.26
CA HIS A 589 -4.92 -1.38 17.70
C HIS A 589 -4.51 -0.20 18.58
N VAL A 590 -3.46 -0.40 19.39
CA VAL A 590 -2.97 0.59 20.35
C VAL A 590 -1.84 1.39 19.70
N ILE A 591 -1.96 2.72 19.73
CA ILE A 591 -1.08 3.65 19.04
C ILE A 591 -0.49 4.66 20.04
N TYR A 592 0.83 4.67 20.13
CA TYR A 592 1.61 5.73 20.75
C TYR A 592 1.95 6.77 19.70
N THR A 593 1.78 8.05 20.04
CA THR A 593 2.00 9.17 19.11
C THR A 593 3.02 10.12 19.68
N THR A 594 3.73 10.85 18.82
CA THR A 594 4.60 11.96 19.21
C THR A 594 4.55 13.04 18.15
N ALA A 595 4.76 14.29 18.58
CA ALA A 595 4.87 15.44 17.71
C ALA A 595 6.01 16.37 18.16
N TRP A 596 6.48 17.25 17.28
CA TRP A 596 7.50 18.23 17.63
C TRP A 596 7.41 19.53 16.82
N GLU A 597 7.92 20.59 17.43
CA GLU A 597 8.02 21.92 16.83
C GLU A 597 9.06 21.99 15.71
N ASN A 598 8.88 22.92 14.76
CA ASN A 598 9.76 23.09 13.60
C ASN A 598 11.22 23.41 13.95
N ASN A 599 11.47 23.96 15.14
CA ASN A 599 12.80 24.32 15.63
C ASN A 599 13.45 23.23 16.50
N ALA A 600 12.79 22.09 16.72
CA ALA A 600 13.36 20.98 17.47
C ALA A 600 14.65 20.47 16.81
N THR A 601 15.68 20.27 17.62
CA THR A 601 16.95 19.69 17.20
C THR A 601 16.77 18.25 16.74
N ILE A 602 17.73 17.72 15.95
CA ILE A 602 17.66 16.33 15.49
C ILE A 602 17.72 15.37 16.69
N GLU A 603 18.49 15.70 17.71
CA GLU A 603 18.60 14.95 18.95
C GLU A 603 17.27 14.88 19.71
N GLU A 604 16.55 16.00 19.82
CA GLU A 604 15.20 16.03 20.41
C GLU A 604 14.20 15.22 19.59
N GLN A 605 14.25 15.33 18.25
CA GLN A 605 13.39 14.52 17.36
C GLN A 605 13.65 13.02 17.56
N GLN A 606 14.92 12.61 17.61
CA GLN A 606 15.31 11.20 17.81
C GLN A 606 14.87 10.67 19.18
N GLU A 607 14.98 11.46 20.24
CA GLU A 607 14.53 11.05 21.57
C GLU A 607 13.01 10.86 21.63
N LEU A 608 12.25 11.73 20.98
CA LEU A 608 10.79 11.60 20.87
C LEU A 608 10.38 10.34 20.07
N VAL A 609 11.05 10.07 18.95
CA VAL A 609 10.83 8.86 18.15
C VAL A 609 11.22 7.61 18.94
N LYS A 610 12.32 7.67 19.68
CA LYS A 610 12.73 6.59 20.58
C LYS A 610 11.69 6.32 21.68
N GLY A 611 11.08 7.37 22.24
CA GLY A 611 10.03 7.23 23.25
C GLY A 611 8.82 6.42 22.78
N ILE A 612 8.28 6.71 21.59
CA ILE A 612 7.17 5.92 21.02
C ILE A 612 7.62 4.51 20.60
N HIS A 613 8.85 4.35 20.12
CA HIS A 613 9.43 3.06 19.75
C HIS A 613 9.53 2.13 20.95
N ASP A 614 10.06 2.62 22.07
CA ASP A 614 10.20 1.90 23.33
C ASP A 614 8.84 1.65 23.99
N GLY A 615 7.92 2.63 23.89
CA GLY A 615 6.54 2.47 24.33
C GLY A 615 5.84 1.31 23.63
N ALA A 616 5.95 1.24 22.29
CA ALA A 616 5.45 0.11 21.51
C ALA A 616 6.22 -1.18 21.80
N GLN A 617 7.52 -1.11 22.14
CA GLN A 617 8.30 -2.30 22.51
C GLN A 617 7.73 -3.00 23.74
N VAL A 618 7.19 -2.27 24.71
CA VAL A 618 6.47 -2.87 25.86
C VAL A 618 5.34 -3.78 25.39
N LEU A 619 4.58 -3.35 24.38
CA LEU A 619 3.49 -4.15 23.82
C LEU A 619 4.02 -5.29 22.94
N ARG A 620 5.11 -5.09 22.18
CA ARG A 620 5.76 -6.18 21.44
C ARG A 620 6.21 -7.31 22.37
N ASP A 621 6.75 -6.98 23.54
CA ASP A 621 7.17 -7.95 24.54
C ASP A 621 5.97 -8.63 25.24
N TYR A 622 4.87 -7.90 25.42
CA TYR A 622 3.66 -8.38 26.10
C TYR A 622 2.81 -9.30 25.20
N VAL A 623 2.73 -9.00 23.90
CA VAL A 623 2.00 -9.76 22.86
C VAL A 623 2.91 -10.16 21.69
N PRO A 624 3.93 -11.02 21.92
CA PRO A 624 4.99 -11.30 20.94
C PRO A 624 4.49 -12.00 19.66
N GLU A 625 3.39 -12.74 19.73
CA GLU A 625 2.77 -13.44 18.61
C GLU A 625 1.93 -12.53 17.70
N SER A 626 1.62 -11.32 18.15
CA SER A 626 0.79 -10.37 17.41
C SER A 626 1.54 -9.68 16.26
N GLY A 627 0.92 -8.66 15.66
CA GLY A 627 1.46 -7.83 14.59
C GLY A 627 1.22 -6.34 14.79
N ALA A 628 1.53 -5.56 13.76
CA ALA A 628 1.25 -4.14 13.68
C ALA A 628 0.59 -3.81 12.34
N TYR A 629 -0.25 -2.79 12.33
CA TYR A 629 -0.90 -2.33 11.11
C TYR A 629 0.05 -1.47 10.28
N LEU A 630 0.45 -1.97 9.11
CA LEU A 630 1.49 -1.37 8.28
C LEU A 630 1.24 0.08 7.79
N ASN A 631 0.00 0.58 7.84
CA ASN A 631 -0.29 1.99 7.49
C ASN A 631 -0.13 2.92 8.68
N GLU A 632 -0.23 2.41 9.90
CA GLU A 632 -0.17 3.15 11.15
C GLU A 632 0.77 2.43 12.12
N ALA A 633 2.00 2.20 11.65
CA ALA A 633 3.04 1.49 12.38
C ALA A 633 4.23 2.39 12.69
N ASP A 634 5.07 1.89 13.57
CA ASP A 634 6.40 2.44 13.79
C ASP A 634 7.18 2.47 12.48
N VAL A 635 7.66 3.65 12.07
CA VAL A 635 8.54 3.82 10.90
C VAL A 635 9.77 2.91 11.02
N PHE A 636 10.22 2.65 12.24
CA PHE A 636 11.34 1.79 12.58
C PHE A 636 10.90 0.45 13.19
N GLU A 637 9.68 -0.03 12.88
CA GLU A 637 9.17 -1.34 13.31
C GLU A 637 10.21 -2.48 13.14
N PRO A 638 10.63 -3.12 14.25
CA PRO A 638 11.58 -4.23 14.20
C PRO A 638 10.93 -5.44 13.56
N ASN A 639 11.69 -6.20 12.75
CA ASN A 639 11.19 -7.38 12.04
C ASN A 639 9.89 -7.09 11.26
N TYR A 640 9.82 -5.91 10.62
CA TYR A 640 8.60 -5.37 9.99
C TYR A 640 7.85 -6.38 9.11
N GLU A 641 8.55 -7.24 8.38
CA GLU A 641 7.92 -8.25 7.52
C GLU A 641 7.02 -9.22 8.30
N VAL A 642 7.47 -9.62 9.49
CA VAL A 642 6.70 -10.48 10.39
C VAL A 642 5.56 -9.69 11.02
N SER A 643 5.82 -8.47 11.51
CA SER A 643 4.79 -7.63 12.14
C SER A 643 3.65 -7.27 11.18
N PHE A 644 3.97 -6.93 9.93
CA PHE A 644 3.01 -6.41 8.96
C PHE A 644 2.24 -7.50 8.22
N TRP A 645 2.87 -8.65 7.96
CA TRP A 645 2.28 -9.69 7.12
C TRP A 645 2.28 -11.08 7.75
N SER A 646 3.07 -11.36 8.78
CA SER A 646 3.59 -12.69 9.16
C SER A 646 4.68 -13.20 8.21
N ALA A 647 5.53 -14.10 8.71
CA ALA A 647 6.60 -14.72 7.93
C ALA A 647 6.08 -15.45 6.68
N ALA A 648 4.91 -16.11 6.80
CA ALA A 648 4.32 -16.88 5.71
C ALA A 648 3.83 -15.98 4.57
N ASN A 649 3.05 -14.94 4.88
CA ASN A 649 2.57 -14.03 3.85
C ASN A 649 3.73 -13.20 3.27
N ALA A 650 4.69 -12.75 4.09
CA ALA A 650 5.84 -12.01 3.60
C ALA A 650 6.65 -12.82 2.57
N ALA A 651 6.89 -14.12 2.82
CA ALA A 651 7.57 -15.00 1.87
C ALA A 651 6.80 -15.10 0.54
N ARG A 652 5.48 -15.31 0.61
CA ARG A 652 4.63 -15.40 -0.59
C ARG A 652 4.57 -14.08 -1.36
N LEU A 653 4.46 -12.95 -0.66
CA LEU A 653 4.48 -11.61 -1.23
C LEU A 653 5.79 -11.32 -1.96
N LYS A 654 6.94 -11.77 -1.45
CA LYS A 654 8.23 -11.67 -2.14
C LYS A 654 8.26 -12.46 -3.45
N GLU A 655 7.69 -13.66 -3.48
CA GLU A 655 7.58 -14.44 -4.72
C GLU A 655 6.70 -13.73 -5.76
N ILE A 656 5.58 -13.16 -5.33
CA ILE A 656 4.67 -12.38 -6.18
C ILE A 656 5.41 -11.14 -6.71
N LYS A 657 6.13 -10.43 -5.84
CA LYS A 657 6.91 -9.23 -6.19
C LYS A 657 7.96 -9.55 -7.27
N ALA A 658 8.75 -10.60 -7.06
CA ALA A 658 9.77 -11.03 -8.03
C ALA A 658 9.18 -11.40 -9.40
N LYS A 659 7.91 -11.85 -9.44
CA LYS A 659 7.22 -12.21 -10.67
C LYS A 659 6.68 -11.00 -11.45
N TYR A 660 6.02 -10.06 -10.78
CA TYR A 660 5.31 -8.95 -11.44
C TYR A 660 6.11 -7.64 -11.50
N ASP A 661 7.14 -7.50 -10.66
CA ASP A 661 8.10 -6.42 -10.73
C ASP A 661 9.53 -6.96 -10.55
N PRO A 662 10.04 -7.73 -11.54
CA PRO A 662 11.37 -8.35 -11.47
C PRO A 662 12.52 -7.33 -11.47
N ARG A 663 12.25 -6.06 -11.82
CA ARG A 663 13.22 -4.97 -11.77
C ARG A 663 13.11 -4.14 -10.49
N ASN A 664 12.16 -4.46 -9.62
CA ASN A 664 11.92 -3.78 -8.36
C ASN A 664 11.80 -2.25 -8.53
N VAL A 665 11.02 -1.81 -9.54
CA VAL A 665 10.84 -0.39 -9.86
C VAL A 665 9.90 0.33 -8.88
N PHE A 666 8.98 -0.42 -8.27
CA PHE A 666 8.10 0.08 -7.23
C PHE A 666 8.69 -0.25 -5.87
N GLN A 667 9.22 0.75 -5.18
CA GLN A 667 9.80 0.57 -3.84
C GLN A 667 9.37 1.68 -2.90
N VAL A 668 9.07 1.28 -1.68
CA VAL A 668 8.75 2.17 -0.57
C VAL A 668 9.51 1.71 0.68
N TRP A 669 9.66 2.61 1.65
CA TRP A 669 10.27 2.28 2.94
C TRP A 669 9.52 1.13 3.60
N LYS A 670 10.25 0.09 4.00
CA LYS A 670 9.71 -1.13 4.63
C LYS A 670 8.54 -1.78 3.87
N GLY A 671 8.52 -1.62 2.54
CA GLY A 671 7.64 -2.40 1.64
C GLY A 671 8.24 -3.77 1.29
N ILE A 672 7.43 -4.64 0.70
CA ILE A 672 7.94 -5.91 0.16
C ILE A 672 8.91 -5.61 -0.99
N GLY A 673 10.13 -6.13 -0.88
CA GLY A 673 11.20 -5.84 -1.84
C GLY A 673 11.92 -4.53 -1.59
N TRP A 674 11.80 -3.93 -0.40
CA TRP A 674 12.62 -2.79 -0.01
C TRP A 674 14.13 -3.13 0.01
N ASP A 675 14.95 -2.34 -0.68
CA ASP A 675 16.41 -2.56 -0.80
C ASP A 675 17.22 -2.22 0.48
N GLY A 676 16.54 -1.80 1.56
CA GLY A 676 17.17 -1.47 2.84
C GLY A 676 17.51 0.02 3.00
N ALA A 677 17.93 0.38 4.22
CA ALA A 677 18.07 1.77 4.65
C ALA A 677 19.31 2.48 4.09
N THR A 678 20.30 1.72 3.61
CA THR A 678 21.55 2.27 3.05
C THR A 678 21.40 2.73 1.60
N ASP A 679 20.27 2.44 0.95
CA ASP A 679 20.00 2.96 -0.39
C ASP A 679 19.79 4.49 -0.32
N PRO A 680 20.52 5.29 -1.11
CA PRO A 680 20.40 6.76 -1.10
C PRO A 680 18.98 7.29 -1.28
N LYS A 681 18.08 6.54 -1.94
CA LYS A 681 16.67 6.97 -2.08
C LYS A 681 15.96 7.11 -0.73
N PHE A 682 16.41 6.43 0.31
CA PHE A 682 15.82 6.48 1.64
C PHE A 682 16.63 7.29 2.65
N GLU A 683 17.57 8.14 2.21
CA GLU A 683 18.44 8.92 3.10
C GLU A 683 17.67 9.78 4.12
N CYS A 684 16.48 10.30 3.75
CA CYS A 684 15.67 11.18 4.59
C CYS A 684 15.08 10.49 5.84
N TYR A 685 15.07 9.15 5.89
CA TYR A 685 14.56 8.39 7.04
C TYR A 685 15.60 8.31 8.16
N SER A 686 16.89 8.21 7.81
CA SER A 686 17.98 7.98 8.76
C SER A 686 18.09 9.05 9.85
N ARG A 687 17.65 10.29 9.56
CA ARG A 687 17.67 11.39 10.54
C ARG A 687 16.77 11.15 11.74
N LEU A 688 15.68 10.38 11.58
CA LEU A 688 14.69 10.11 12.62
C LEU A 688 14.95 8.79 13.35
N SER A 689 16.04 8.09 13.02
CA SER A 689 16.30 6.75 13.58
C SER A 689 16.50 6.80 15.10
N PRO A 690 15.79 5.96 15.89
CA PRO A 690 15.81 5.99 17.35
C PRO A 690 17.17 5.61 17.99
N GLY A 691 18.12 5.07 17.21
CA GLY A 691 19.52 4.84 17.62
C GLY A 691 20.55 5.57 16.76
N GLY A 692 20.14 6.64 16.06
CA GLY A 692 20.96 7.37 15.09
C GLY A 692 21.21 6.62 13.77
N ALA A 693 21.96 7.23 12.85
CA ALA A 693 22.13 6.75 11.47
C ALA A 693 22.75 5.33 11.34
N SER A 694 23.36 4.79 12.39
CA SER A 694 23.94 3.43 12.42
C SER A 694 22.95 2.32 12.83
N SER A 695 21.73 2.66 13.25
CA SER A 695 20.74 1.72 13.84
C SER A 695 19.61 1.28 12.90
N VAL A 696 19.69 1.64 11.62
CA VAL A 696 18.55 1.61 10.68
C VAL A 696 18.32 0.24 10.00
N ASN A 697 19.24 -0.72 10.18
CA ASN A 697 19.22 -2.01 9.48
C ASN A 697 18.53 -3.13 10.25
#